data_AF-A0A4Q6B7H9-F1
#
_entry.id   AF-A0A4Q6B7H9-F1
#
_cell.length_a   1.000
_cell.length_b   1.000
_cell.length_c   1.000
_cell.angle_alpha   90.00
_cell.angle_beta   90.00
_cell.angle_gamma   90.00
#
_symmetry.space_group_name_H-M   'P 1'
#
loop_
_entity.id
_entity.type
_entity.pdbx_description
1 polymer ?
#
loop_
_entity_poly.entity_id
_entity_poly.type
_entity_poly.pdbx_seq_one_letter_code
_entity_poly.pdbx_strand_id
1 'polypeptide(L)'
;MKLPAYPIMLIVACAALPTGSTSAQLSVTVLNTPITQDFNALPATGNALQATSGIFTDGWSFLENGTGKNDLYQAGSGTSATGDTYSFGASGMSDRAFGFLQSGSLGSIPGFKFLNNTGQVISSMVIGYTVELWRLSAAPDGLAFSYQLGDVPLDEALGWKNVPSLNVTTPVTGAGAVDGNSVANRTILTPVLITGLSLPPGAVVTLRWIDATLSNSAAMAIDDFSLVLIPAFTGYFRSRTNGNWNEPATWETSTDGATWTIASNVVPAGQAAGTAIQTGHTVSVTDNLVAGKLLVQPGGKLVWTAGTFTLEDAPGDELVLQGTGSEWEVAANVIPVLMAGATVSVGSGGILKLSGNNNLLAFHGNAYTYADEAIFEYSYTNAPNISGTFFSSQQSSAIPVFRYNAPVTTALGNSSTTTINGRVDVAAGRTFNLNAVSGPLIIRNGIGGEGNLSAATVIQLTGSTAILGGTGTLNANLSILPGCTTILLSDKVVTNNRTLSVNGILDVGTRQLRTLSGTATLNINSTGMVRTANASGVIAETGSLKTGNFSVSLAPGSTVEYNALGKQELTIANLPAYQNLLLSGTGIKTAQSGGNLIVQGTCRIGSGATLALTGNPVENLYLNNSATLQVLPGGTFDNGGESSITSSSGSPAISIAGTFLTRDRQGFIGTGAAIPTINPQLLAGSVIDFGRSGDQSIQATLTYENLSCSGTGIKTPSNAVAINGTLYLSGSAILDGTAHTIGGTLTNLTMNESSRLIVGGTGTQPAVGGTYTLSAGTTIEFANNNLTTATIRQGSPVIQYANVEIAGSNVTAPLSGITL
;
A
#
# COMPACT_ATOMS: atom_id res chain seq x y z
N MET A 1 45.36 37.77 5.56
CA MET A 1 44.77 37.50 6.89
C MET A 1 45.06 36.05 7.23
N LYS A 2 46.11 35.79 8.02
CA LYS A 2 46.52 34.46 8.46
C LYS A 2 45.73 34.11 9.72
N LEU A 3 45.02 32.98 9.74
CA LEU A 3 44.39 32.41 10.93
C LEU A 3 45.33 31.35 11.53
N PRO A 4 45.42 31.24 12.88
CA PRO A 4 46.50 30.55 13.56
C PRO A 4 46.26 29.03 13.69
N ALA A 5 47.35 28.27 13.64
CA ALA A 5 47.40 26.88 14.03
C ALA A 5 47.40 26.75 15.56
N TYR A 6 46.49 25.95 16.11
CA TYR A 6 46.52 25.54 17.51
C TYR A 6 47.11 24.13 17.61
N PRO A 7 48.16 23.90 18.43
CA PRO A 7 48.70 22.57 18.65
C PRO A 7 47.78 21.79 19.61
N ILE A 8 47.35 20.61 19.17
CA ILE A 8 46.66 19.63 20.02
C ILE A 8 47.73 19.00 20.92
N MET A 9 47.74 19.42 22.17
CA MET A 9 48.60 18.90 23.22
C MET A 9 48.05 17.55 23.70
N LEU A 10 48.71 16.46 23.29
CA LEU A 10 48.43 15.10 23.72
C LEU A 10 48.86 14.94 25.19
N ILE A 11 47.90 14.91 26.11
CA ILE A 11 48.13 14.54 27.51
C ILE A 11 48.30 13.01 27.56
N VAL A 12 49.54 12.54 27.70
CA VAL A 12 49.84 11.16 28.06
C VAL A 12 49.51 10.99 29.54
N ALA A 13 48.29 10.53 29.83
CA ALA A 13 47.97 9.98 31.14
C ALA A 13 48.70 8.64 31.28
N CYS A 14 49.77 8.62 32.08
CA CYS A 14 50.42 7.40 32.54
C CYS A 14 49.44 6.66 33.47
N ALA A 15 48.57 5.84 32.89
CA ALA A 15 47.78 4.87 33.64
C ALA A 15 48.74 3.83 34.22
N ALA A 16 48.77 3.69 35.55
CA ALA A 16 49.34 2.52 36.19
C ALA A 16 48.55 1.31 35.68
N LEU A 17 49.18 0.52 34.81
CA LEU A 17 48.63 -0.75 34.35
C LEU A 17 48.50 -1.66 35.58
N PRO A 18 47.31 -2.19 35.92
CA PRO A 18 47.28 -3.39 36.74
C PRO A 18 48.06 -4.45 35.96
N THR A 19 49.08 -5.02 36.58
CA THR A 19 49.77 -6.21 36.07
C THR A 19 48.81 -7.39 36.18
N GLY A 20 47.86 -7.46 35.25
CA GLY A 20 47.13 -8.69 34.97
C GLY A 20 48.09 -9.65 34.27
N SER A 21 48.12 -10.90 34.74
CA SER A 21 48.76 -12.00 34.04
C SER A 21 48.24 -12.02 32.59
N THR A 22 49.12 -11.84 31.60
CA THR A 22 48.77 -12.06 30.20
C THR A 22 48.46 -13.54 30.03
N SER A 23 47.18 -13.92 30.01
CA SER A 23 46.80 -15.30 29.69
C SER A 23 47.18 -15.56 28.23
N ALA A 24 47.97 -16.61 27.99
CA ALA A 24 48.40 -16.95 26.65
C ALA A 24 47.18 -17.44 25.84
N GLN A 25 47.04 -16.93 24.63
CA GLN A 25 46.04 -17.36 23.66
C GLN A 25 46.74 -18.09 22.52
N LEU A 26 46.14 -19.17 22.03
CA LEU A 26 46.65 -19.87 20.85
C LEU A 26 46.43 -19.01 19.60
N SER A 27 47.49 -18.68 18.87
CA SER A 27 47.35 -18.01 17.56
C SER A 27 47.06 -19.05 16.48
N VAL A 28 45.81 -19.10 16.00
CA VAL A 28 45.40 -20.06 14.96
C VAL A 28 45.62 -19.46 13.58
N THR A 29 46.39 -20.14 12.73
CA THR A 29 46.76 -19.68 11.37
C THR A 29 46.23 -20.59 10.26
N VAL A 30 45.70 -21.76 10.58
CA VAL A 30 45.19 -22.76 9.62
C VAL A 30 43.77 -23.17 10.01
N LEU A 31 42.90 -23.36 9.00
CA LEU A 31 41.51 -23.79 9.17
C LEU A 31 41.30 -25.24 8.70
N ASN A 32 40.16 -25.84 9.05
CA ASN A 32 39.79 -27.22 8.71
C ASN A 32 40.80 -28.29 9.18
N THR A 33 41.66 -27.94 10.13
CA THR A 33 42.66 -28.83 10.72
C THR A 33 42.36 -28.96 12.22
N PRO A 34 42.28 -30.17 12.78
CA PRO A 34 42.08 -30.35 14.22
C PRO A 34 43.24 -29.77 15.03
N ILE A 35 42.90 -28.96 16.03
CA ILE A 35 43.77 -28.56 17.13
C ILE A 35 43.48 -29.53 18.26
N THR A 36 44.48 -30.34 18.64
CA THR A 36 44.30 -31.41 19.62
C THR A 36 45.10 -31.16 20.89
N GLN A 37 44.58 -31.58 22.02
CA GLN A 37 45.31 -31.62 23.29
C GLN A 37 44.94 -32.90 24.04
N ASP A 38 45.95 -33.75 24.28
CA ASP A 38 45.85 -35.00 25.04
C ASP A 38 46.32 -34.84 26.49
N PHE A 39 46.77 -33.64 26.88
CA PHE A 39 47.23 -33.25 28.21
C PHE A 39 48.36 -34.10 28.82
N ASN A 40 48.92 -35.07 28.08
CA ASN A 40 49.98 -35.99 28.51
C ASN A 40 51.31 -35.30 28.86
N ALA A 41 51.45 -34.04 28.46
CA ALA A 41 52.56 -33.17 28.84
C ALA A 41 52.43 -32.58 30.26
N LEU A 42 51.29 -32.76 30.94
CA LEU A 42 51.10 -32.30 32.32
C LEU A 42 51.92 -33.14 33.31
N PRO A 43 52.38 -32.55 34.44
CA PRO A 43 53.18 -33.22 35.45
C PRO A 43 52.48 -34.42 36.09
N ALA A 44 53.22 -35.52 36.21
CA ALA A 44 52.78 -36.75 36.87
C ALA A 44 52.93 -36.76 38.40
N THR A 45 53.62 -35.78 38.98
CA THR A 45 53.90 -35.67 40.42
C THR A 45 54.05 -34.20 40.84
N GLY A 46 53.69 -33.88 42.09
CA GLY A 46 53.93 -32.57 42.70
C GLY A 46 52.91 -31.51 42.29
N ASN A 47 53.19 -30.26 42.70
CA ASN A 47 52.39 -29.08 42.34
C ASN A 47 53.18 -28.25 41.31
N ALA A 48 52.48 -27.65 40.35
CA ALA A 48 53.08 -26.79 39.34
C ALA A 48 52.30 -25.48 39.19
N LEU A 49 53.00 -24.41 38.82
CA LEU A 49 52.38 -23.13 38.46
C LEU A 49 51.94 -23.18 36.99
N GLN A 50 50.96 -22.34 36.65
CA GLN A 50 50.70 -22.00 35.25
C GLN A 50 51.96 -21.33 34.65
N ALA A 51 52.74 -22.07 33.87
CA ALA A 51 54.00 -21.62 33.29
C ALA A 51 53.82 -21.13 31.84
N THR A 52 54.76 -20.34 31.31
CA THR A 52 54.77 -19.91 29.89
C THR A 52 55.33 -21.00 28.96
N SER A 53 54.99 -22.27 29.20
CA SER A 53 55.43 -23.42 28.39
C SER A 53 54.44 -24.57 28.49
N GLY A 54 54.48 -25.51 27.54
CA GLY A 54 53.59 -26.68 27.52
C GLY A 54 52.17 -26.30 27.10
N ILE A 55 51.15 -26.95 27.68
CA ILE A 55 49.75 -26.70 27.29
C ILE A 55 49.34 -25.22 27.44
N PHE A 56 49.99 -24.49 28.35
CA PHE A 56 49.65 -23.10 28.64
C PHE A 56 50.17 -22.13 27.57
N THR A 57 51.20 -22.47 26.77
CA THR A 57 51.52 -21.69 25.56
C THR A 57 50.56 -21.97 24.41
N ASP A 58 49.81 -23.07 24.51
CA ASP A 58 48.87 -23.52 23.51
C ASP A 58 47.45 -23.02 23.79
N GLY A 59 47.30 -21.94 24.56
CA GLY A 59 46.01 -21.30 24.84
C GLY A 59 45.27 -21.80 26.07
N TRP A 60 45.77 -22.83 26.77
CA TRP A 60 45.14 -23.35 27.99
C TRP A 60 45.43 -22.47 29.20
N SER A 61 44.51 -22.49 30.16
CA SER A 61 44.63 -21.78 31.44
C SER A 61 43.68 -22.38 32.48
N PHE A 62 43.86 -21.99 33.74
CA PHE A 62 42.85 -22.20 34.78
C PHE A 62 42.73 -20.95 35.66
N LEU A 63 41.63 -20.85 36.38
CA LEU A 63 41.42 -19.84 37.39
C LEU A 63 40.89 -20.48 38.66
N GLU A 64 41.56 -20.21 39.78
CA GLU A 64 41.08 -20.60 41.10
C GLU A 64 40.48 -19.43 41.87
N ASN A 65 39.32 -19.68 42.48
CA ASN A 65 38.58 -18.71 43.26
C ASN A 65 38.33 -19.24 44.68
N GLY A 66 38.08 -18.34 45.63
CA GLY A 66 37.82 -18.68 47.04
C GLY A 66 39.03 -18.47 47.95
N THR A 67 38.88 -18.84 49.22
CA THR A 67 39.90 -18.63 50.27
C THR A 67 41.02 -19.68 50.26
N GLY A 68 40.80 -20.80 49.60
CA GLY A 68 41.73 -21.92 49.47
C GLY A 68 42.60 -21.87 48.21
N LYS A 69 42.36 -20.90 47.31
CA LYS A 69 43.11 -20.80 46.03
C LYS A 69 44.61 -20.68 46.26
N ASN A 70 45.39 -21.34 45.42
CA ASN A 70 46.86 -21.33 45.51
C ASN A 70 47.53 -21.00 44.16
N ASP A 71 46.75 -20.85 43.09
CA ASP A 71 47.20 -20.58 41.71
C ASP A 71 48.21 -21.64 41.18
N LEU A 72 48.18 -22.83 41.79
CA LEU A 72 48.90 -24.02 41.41
C LEU A 72 47.90 -25.05 40.88
N TYR A 73 48.41 -26.05 40.17
CA TYR A 73 47.67 -27.26 39.88
C TYR A 73 48.50 -28.47 40.33
N GLN A 74 47.82 -29.51 40.81
CA GLN A 74 48.44 -30.66 41.46
C GLN A 74 48.31 -31.94 40.62
N ALA A 75 49.38 -32.73 40.55
CA ALA A 75 49.27 -34.09 40.03
C ALA A 75 48.47 -34.96 41.00
N GLY A 76 47.39 -35.60 40.53
CA GLY A 76 46.48 -36.36 41.37
C GLY A 76 45.98 -37.64 40.70
N SER A 77 45.69 -38.66 41.49
CA SER A 77 45.00 -39.88 41.03
C SER A 77 43.56 -39.96 41.58
N GLY A 78 42.98 -38.82 41.96
CA GLY A 78 41.65 -38.73 42.59
C GLY A 78 41.57 -39.15 44.06
N THR A 79 42.68 -39.57 44.66
CA THR A 79 42.76 -40.02 46.06
C THR A 79 42.59 -38.89 47.07
N SER A 80 43.11 -37.70 46.75
CA SER A 80 42.89 -36.46 47.51
C SER A 80 41.42 -36.07 47.52
N ALA A 81 40.94 -35.57 48.67
CA ALA A 81 39.63 -34.93 48.80
C ALA A 81 39.73 -33.40 48.89
N THR A 82 40.94 -32.84 48.79
CA THR A 82 41.19 -31.40 48.85
C THR A 82 40.76 -30.77 47.53
N GLY A 83 39.97 -29.70 47.57
CA GLY A 83 39.67 -28.96 46.36
C GLY A 83 40.93 -28.31 45.80
N ASP A 84 41.19 -28.45 44.51
CA ASP A 84 42.33 -27.90 43.78
C ASP A 84 42.07 -28.03 42.26
N THR A 85 42.90 -27.40 41.45
CA THR A 85 43.06 -27.72 40.03
C THR A 85 44.02 -28.90 39.88
N TYR A 86 43.72 -29.85 39.00
CA TYR A 86 44.46 -31.11 38.95
C TYR A 86 44.93 -31.48 37.54
N SER A 87 46.13 -32.05 37.48
CA SER A 87 46.54 -32.98 36.43
C SER A 87 46.21 -34.39 36.92
N PHE A 88 45.09 -34.92 36.45
CA PHE A 88 44.65 -36.25 36.84
C PHE A 88 45.32 -37.34 36.03
N GLY A 89 45.59 -38.48 36.66
CA GLY A 89 46.11 -39.66 35.98
C GLY A 89 46.56 -40.71 37.00
N ALA A 90 46.62 -41.97 36.58
CA ALA A 90 47.16 -43.04 37.42
C ALA A 90 48.59 -42.69 37.89
N SER A 91 48.93 -43.12 39.11
CA SER A 91 50.19 -42.72 39.76
C SER A 91 51.40 -43.11 38.90
N GLY A 92 52.25 -42.13 38.58
CA GLY A 92 53.47 -42.34 37.78
C GLY A 92 53.25 -42.54 36.26
N MET A 93 52.01 -42.49 35.76
CA MET A 93 51.72 -42.65 34.33
C MET A 93 51.88 -41.31 33.57
N SER A 94 52.20 -41.38 32.28
CA SER A 94 52.24 -40.21 31.39
C SER A 94 50.87 -39.80 30.86
N ASP A 95 49.89 -40.69 31.00
CA ASP A 95 48.50 -40.47 30.62
C ASP A 95 47.84 -39.52 31.61
N ARG A 96 47.45 -38.32 31.14
CA ARG A 96 47.00 -37.23 32.00
C ARG A 96 45.78 -36.53 31.44
N ALA A 97 44.84 -36.16 32.31
CA ALA A 97 43.69 -35.33 32.00
C ALA A 97 43.70 -34.03 32.83
N PHE A 98 43.15 -32.93 32.29
CA PHE A 98 43.17 -31.62 32.94
C PHE A 98 41.82 -31.32 33.59
N GLY A 99 41.80 -31.09 34.90
CA GLY A 99 40.54 -31.05 35.63
C GLY A 99 40.59 -30.33 36.96
N PHE A 100 39.57 -30.57 37.76
CA PHE A 100 39.43 -29.99 39.08
C PHE A 100 38.65 -30.89 40.03
N LEU A 101 38.80 -30.62 41.32
CA LEU A 101 37.85 -31.00 42.36
C LEU A 101 37.51 -29.71 43.12
N GLN A 102 36.24 -29.35 43.22
CA GLN A 102 35.85 -28.15 43.99
C GLN A 102 35.59 -28.47 45.46
N SER A 103 35.67 -27.43 46.29
CA SER A 103 35.35 -27.48 47.72
C SER A 103 34.72 -26.17 48.18
N GLY A 104 34.18 -26.13 49.40
CA GLY A 104 33.62 -24.90 49.96
C GLY A 104 34.60 -23.72 50.08
N SER A 105 35.91 -23.97 49.98
CA SER A 105 36.97 -22.95 50.01
C SER A 105 37.65 -22.69 48.66
N LEU A 106 37.46 -23.56 47.65
CA LEU A 106 38.14 -23.45 46.36
C LEU A 106 37.21 -23.87 45.22
N GLY A 107 37.00 -22.97 44.27
CA GLY A 107 36.44 -23.26 42.95
C GLY A 107 37.54 -23.16 41.89
N SER A 108 37.49 -24.01 40.87
CA SER A 108 38.46 -24.02 39.77
C SER A 108 37.73 -24.05 38.43
N ILE A 109 38.24 -23.26 37.49
CA ILE A 109 37.69 -23.10 36.13
C ILE A 109 38.83 -23.33 35.13
N PRO A 110 38.93 -24.51 34.52
CA PRO A 110 39.74 -24.72 33.33
C PRO A 110 39.20 -23.90 32.16
N GLY A 111 40.12 -23.42 31.31
CA GLY A 111 39.75 -22.61 30.15
C GLY A 111 40.76 -22.69 29.01
N PHE A 112 40.29 -22.28 27.84
CA PHE A 112 41.07 -22.25 26.61
C PHE A 112 40.77 -20.97 25.82
N LYS A 113 41.81 -20.31 25.31
CA LYS A 113 41.68 -19.10 24.49
C LYS A 113 42.39 -19.28 23.16
N PHE A 114 41.75 -18.83 22.08
CA PHE A 114 42.39 -18.75 20.77
C PHE A 114 42.10 -17.43 20.06
N LEU A 115 43.07 -16.99 19.27
CA LEU A 115 43.01 -15.84 18.37
C LEU A 115 42.84 -16.33 16.93
N ASN A 116 41.86 -15.79 16.21
CA ASN A 116 41.73 -15.99 14.77
C ASN A 116 42.80 -15.17 14.03
N ASN A 117 43.92 -15.78 13.67
CA ASN A 117 44.97 -15.19 12.84
C ASN A 117 45.06 -15.87 11.46
N THR A 118 43.92 -16.38 10.97
CA THR A 118 43.85 -17.17 9.72
C THR A 118 43.68 -16.31 8.47
N GLY A 119 43.34 -15.03 8.63
CA GLY A 119 43.00 -14.12 7.54
C GLY A 119 41.58 -14.29 6.98
N GLN A 120 40.77 -15.23 7.49
CA GLN A 120 39.38 -15.44 7.08
C GLN A 120 38.42 -15.30 8.26
N VAL A 121 37.13 -15.04 7.98
CA VAL A 121 36.07 -15.09 8.98
C VAL A 121 35.77 -16.56 9.30
N ILE A 122 35.75 -16.93 10.57
CA ILE A 122 35.34 -18.27 11.02
C ILE A 122 33.84 -18.22 11.35
N SER A 123 33.07 -19.14 10.76
CA SER A 123 31.62 -19.22 10.93
C SER A 123 31.16 -20.39 11.79
N SER A 124 32.02 -21.39 11.97
CA SER A 124 31.68 -22.57 12.77
C SER A 124 32.90 -23.18 13.43
N MET A 125 32.68 -23.86 14.54
CA MET A 125 33.69 -24.66 15.22
C MET A 125 33.11 -26.02 15.60
N VAL A 126 33.95 -27.06 15.56
CA VAL A 126 33.60 -28.41 15.98
C VAL A 126 34.46 -28.77 17.18
N ILE A 127 33.82 -29.11 18.30
CA ILE A 127 34.49 -29.39 19.58
C ILE A 127 34.17 -30.81 20.02
N GLY A 128 35.19 -31.58 20.40
CA GLY A 128 35.05 -32.87 21.08
C GLY A 128 36.07 -32.99 22.19
N TYR A 129 35.75 -33.78 23.21
CA TYR A 129 36.66 -34.18 24.29
C TYR A 129 36.06 -35.36 25.08
N THR A 130 36.91 -36.03 25.83
CA THR A 130 36.53 -37.02 26.83
C THR A 130 36.40 -36.33 28.18
N VAL A 131 35.34 -36.64 28.93
CA VAL A 131 35.25 -36.28 30.35
C VAL A 131 35.56 -37.50 31.19
N GLU A 132 36.54 -37.36 32.09
CA GLU A 132 36.98 -38.42 32.98
C GLU A 132 36.63 -38.11 34.42
N LEU A 133 36.10 -39.11 35.13
CA LEU A 133 35.79 -39.05 36.54
C LEU A 133 36.90 -39.73 37.34
N TRP A 134 37.58 -38.96 38.18
CA TRP A 134 38.70 -39.41 39.01
C TRP A 134 38.32 -39.58 40.49
N ARG A 135 37.20 -38.99 40.92
CA ARG A 135 36.68 -39.15 42.27
C ARG A 135 35.17 -39.01 42.30
N LEU A 136 34.51 -39.96 42.97
CA LEU A 136 33.06 -39.99 43.10
C LEU A 136 32.55 -38.96 44.12
N SER A 137 31.40 -38.38 43.81
CA SER A 137 30.55 -37.64 44.74
C SER A 137 29.30 -38.46 45.09
N ALA A 138 28.70 -38.17 46.25
CA ALA A 138 27.56 -38.93 46.78
C ALA A 138 26.28 -38.79 45.95
N ALA A 139 26.18 -37.72 45.16
CA ALA A 139 25.08 -37.43 44.24
C ALA A 139 25.65 -37.16 42.85
N PRO A 140 24.86 -37.27 41.76
CA PRO A 140 25.34 -36.93 40.43
C PRO A 140 25.87 -35.50 40.39
N ASP A 141 27.07 -35.35 39.86
CA ASP A 141 27.70 -34.06 39.61
C ASP A 141 27.78 -33.79 38.09
N GLY A 142 28.09 -32.57 37.68
CA GLY A 142 28.14 -32.21 36.26
C GLY A 142 29.26 -31.25 35.89
N LEU A 143 29.80 -31.45 34.69
CA LEU A 143 30.69 -30.53 34.00
C LEU A 143 29.89 -29.78 32.94
N ALA A 144 29.92 -28.44 32.98
CA ALA A 144 29.28 -27.61 31.97
C ALA A 144 30.31 -26.87 31.10
N PHE A 145 30.13 -26.92 29.79
CA PHE A 145 30.92 -26.20 28.82
C PHE A 145 30.20 -24.94 28.32
N SER A 146 30.96 -23.86 28.22
CA SER A 146 30.48 -22.63 27.61
C SER A 146 31.60 -21.89 26.87
N TYR A 147 31.21 -21.05 25.92
CA TYR A 147 32.12 -20.16 25.20
C TYR A 147 31.66 -18.72 25.24
N GLN A 148 32.57 -17.79 25.03
CA GLN A 148 32.31 -16.38 24.86
C GLN A 148 33.17 -15.82 23.72
N LEU A 149 32.56 -14.95 22.92
CA LEU A 149 33.29 -14.20 21.89
C LEU A 149 33.94 -12.98 22.55
N GLY A 150 35.26 -12.86 22.42
CA GLY A 150 36.08 -11.84 23.06
C GLY A 150 37.12 -12.43 24.01
N ASP A 151 38.15 -11.63 24.30
CA ASP A 151 39.16 -11.95 25.31
C ASP A 151 38.65 -11.55 26.69
N VAL A 152 38.06 -12.50 27.41
CA VAL A 152 37.45 -12.30 28.74
C VAL A 152 38.08 -13.16 29.82
N PRO A 153 38.05 -12.75 31.10
CA PRO A 153 38.39 -13.62 32.24
C PRO A 153 37.51 -14.87 32.31
N LEU A 154 38.01 -15.97 32.87
CA LEU A 154 37.25 -17.24 32.94
C LEU A 154 36.05 -17.17 33.91
N ASP A 155 36.11 -16.28 34.89
CA ASP A 155 35.06 -15.98 35.86
C ASP A 155 34.16 -14.79 35.45
N GLU A 156 34.25 -14.33 34.21
CA GLU A 156 33.38 -13.27 33.70
C GLU A 156 31.91 -13.61 34.00
N ALA A 157 31.18 -12.64 34.57
CA ALA A 157 29.88 -12.90 35.17
C ALA A 157 28.78 -13.14 34.12
N LEU A 158 28.91 -12.55 32.92
CA LEU A 158 27.88 -12.54 31.88
C LEU A 158 28.49 -12.76 30.49
N GLY A 159 27.67 -13.22 29.54
CA GLY A 159 28.07 -13.35 28.13
C GLY A 159 28.47 -14.76 27.68
N TRP A 160 28.52 -15.72 28.60
CA TRP A 160 28.79 -17.13 28.28
C TRP A 160 27.61 -17.81 27.59
N LYS A 161 27.88 -18.42 26.44
CA LYS A 161 26.95 -19.28 25.71
C LYS A 161 27.21 -20.75 26.09
N ASN A 162 26.30 -21.32 26.88
CA ASN A 162 26.30 -22.73 27.26
C ASN A 162 26.02 -23.61 26.04
N VAL A 163 26.71 -24.75 25.92
CA VAL A 163 26.48 -25.74 24.85
C VAL A 163 26.10 -27.06 25.50
N PRO A 164 24.79 -27.31 25.74
CA PRO A 164 24.35 -28.46 26.52
C PRO A 164 24.82 -29.83 26.00
N SER A 165 25.04 -29.97 24.69
CA SER A 165 25.56 -31.19 24.08
C SER A 165 27.01 -31.50 24.43
N LEU A 166 27.73 -30.53 25.03
CA LEU A 166 29.06 -30.69 25.57
C LEU A 166 29.06 -30.79 27.11
N ASN A 167 27.89 -30.77 27.75
CA ASN A 167 27.79 -30.96 29.19
C ASN A 167 27.76 -32.45 29.53
N VAL A 168 28.36 -32.81 30.66
CA VAL A 168 28.38 -34.20 31.15
C VAL A 168 27.85 -34.23 32.56
N THR A 169 27.01 -35.21 32.86
CA THR A 169 26.71 -35.63 34.24
C THR A 169 27.55 -36.85 34.54
N THR A 170 28.14 -36.93 35.74
CA THR A 170 29.00 -38.04 36.16
C THR A 170 28.30 -39.38 35.95
N PRO A 171 28.92 -40.35 35.26
CA PRO A 171 28.26 -41.62 34.90
C PRO A 171 28.01 -42.54 36.10
N VAL A 172 28.73 -42.34 37.20
CA VAL A 172 28.62 -43.10 38.44
C VAL A 172 28.73 -42.18 39.65
N THR A 173 28.13 -42.58 40.77
CA THR A 173 28.14 -41.87 42.05
C THR A 173 28.64 -42.79 43.17
N GLY A 174 29.07 -42.22 44.29
CA GLY A 174 29.59 -42.97 45.43
C GLY A 174 30.60 -42.16 46.25
N ALA A 175 31.62 -42.82 46.76
CA ALA A 175 32.68 -42.18 47.52
C ALA A 175 34.05 -42.74 47.15
N GLY A 176 35.06 -41.87 47.10
CA GLY A 176 36.46 -42.25 46.90
C GLY A 176 36.95 -42.11 45.45
N ALA A 177 38.22 -42.42 45.27
CA ALA A 177 38.88 -42.33 43.97
C ALA A 177 38.41 -43.43 43.03
N VAL A 178 38.33 -43.10 41.75
CA VAL A 178 38.09 -44.02 40.64
C VAL A 178 39.12 -43.73 39.54
N ASP A 179 39.35 -44.72 38.68
CA ASP A 179 40.24 -44.57 37.53
C ASP A 179 39.47 -43.95 36.35
N GLY A 180 39.81 -42.72 35.97
CA GLY A 180 39.15 -41.97 34.90
C GLY A 180 39.28 -42.63 33.53
N ASN A 181 40.36 -43.39 33.32
CA ASN A 181 40.60 -44.14 32.09
C ASN A 181 39.64 -45.32 31.88
N SER A 182 39.02 -45.81 32.95
CA SER A 182 38.08 -46.92 32.88
C SER A 182 36.80 -46.49 32.17
N VAL A 183 36.31 -47.31 31.24
CA VAL A 183 35.11 -47.01 30.41
C VAL A 183 33.87 -46.64 31.24
N ALA A 184 33.72 -47.20 32.45
CA ALA A 184 32.60 -46.90 33.34
C ALA A 184 32.65 -45.49 33.96
N ASN A 185 33.83 -44.86 33.97
CA ASN A 185 34.10 -43.57 34.62
C ASN A 185 34.39 -42.45 33.62
N ARG A 186 34.27 -42.71 32.31
CA ARG A 186 34.46 -41.69 31.28
C ARG A 186 33.28 -41.58 30.34
N THR A 187 33.07 -40.36 29.86
CA THR A 187 32.07 -40.03 28.85
C THR A 187 32.79 -39.41 27.65
N ILE A 188 32.78 -40.12 26.52
CA ILE A 188 33.33 -39.61 25.26
C ILE A 188 32.25 -38.76 24.59
N LEU A 189 32.51 -37.47 24.40
CA LEU A 189 31.60 -36.60 23.66
C LEU A 189 31.95 -36.64 22.18
N THR A 190 30.99 -37.07 21.36
CA THR A 190 31.12 -36.98 19.90
C THR A 190 31.28 -35.51 19.50
N PRO A 191 32.12 -35.20 18.48
CA PRO A 191 32.36 -33.82 18.07
C PRO A 191 31.05 -33.05 17.78
N VAL A 192 30.85 -31.95 18.48
CA VAL A 192 29.68 -31.08 18.40
C VAL A 192 29.99 -29.90 17.49
N LEU A 193 29.16 -29.70 16.47
CA LEU A 193 29.21 -28.52 15.60
C LEU A 193 28.49 -27.34 16.25
N ILE A 194 29.17 -26.19 16.30
CA ILE A 194 28.64 -24.89 16.71
C ILE A 194 28.71 -23.95 15.51
N THR A 195 27.56 -23.48 15.04
CA THR A 195 27.37 -22.65 13.83
C THR A 195 26.97 -21.23 14.19
N GLY A 196 26.82 -20.37 13.18
CA GLY A 196 26.35 -18.99 13.34
C GLY A 196 27.35 -18.06 14.02
N LEU A 197 28.65 -18.40 13.98
CA LEU A 197 29.70 -17.53 14.49
C LEU A 197 30.03 -16.43 13.48
N SER A 198 30.50 -15.29 13.98
CA SER A 198 31.12 -14.23 13.16
C SER A 198 32.42 -13.82 13.83
N LEU A 199 33.49 -14.55 13.51
CA LEU A 199 34.83 -14.32 14.08
C LEU A 199 35.73 -13.74 13.00
N PRO A 200 35.81 -12.41 12.84
CA PRO A 200 36.74 -11.80 11.89
C PRO A 200 38.21 -12.06 12.28
N PRO A 201 39.17 -11.87 11.36
CA PRO A 201 40.59 -11.88 11.70
C PRO A 201 40.88 -10.91 12.86
N GLY A 202 41.67 -11.37 13.83
CA GLY A 202 41.96 -10.65 15.07
C GLY A 202 40.96 -10.90 16.22
N ALA A 203 39.85 -11.59 15.99
CA ALA A 203 38.90 -11.93 17.05
C ALA A 203 39.46 -13.03 17.98
N VAL A 204 39.16 -12.91 19.27
CA VAL A 204 39.50 -13.91 20.31
C VAL A 204 38.24 -14.63 20.75
N VAL A 205 38.37 -15.91 21.12
CA VAL A 205 37.31 -16.70 21.75
C VAL A 205 37.85 -17.31 23.04
N THR A 206 37.06 -17.21 24.10
CA THR A 206 37.33 -17.88 25.38
C THR A 206 36.36 -19.04 25.56
N LEU A 207 36.88 -20.21 25.90
CA LEU A 207 36.14 -21.41 26.30
C LEU A 207 36.37 -21.67 27.79
N ARG A 208 35.38 -22.24 28.47
CA ARG A 208 35.52 -22.68 29.87
C ARG A 208 34.74 -23.95 30.19
N TRP A 209 35.21 -24.62 31.23
CA TRP A 209 34.54 -25.73 31.88
C TRP A 209 34.32 -25.39 33.34
N ILE A 210 33.10 -25.55 33.82
CA ILE A 210 32.73 -25.25 35.22
C ILE A 210 32.03 -26.45 35.84
N ASP A 211 32.12 -26.54 37.16
CA ASP A 211 31.26 -27.39 37.97
C ASP A 211 29.80 -26.88 37.88
N ALA A 212 28.91 -27.75 37.43
CA ALA A 212 27.49 -27.46 37.29
C ALA A 212 26.68 -27.75 38.56
N THR A 213 27.26 -28.42 39.57
CA THR A 213 26.60 -28.75 40.85
C THR A 213 27.44 -28.35 42.08
N LEU A 214 27.30 -27.08 42.48
CA LEU A 214 28.11 -26.38 43.49
C LEU A 214 28.14 -26.94 44.94
N SER A 215 27.47 -28.06 45.24
CA SER A 215 27.31 -28.55 46.63
C SER A 215 27.89 -29.92 46.92
N ASN A 216 28.25 -30.72 45.91
CA ASN A 216 28.89 -32.04 46.07
C ASN A 216 29.75 -32.39 44.86
N SER A 217 30.95 -31.81 44.79
CA SER A 217 31.80 -31.94 43.61
C SER A 217 32.50 -33.31 43.54
N ALA A 218 32.41 -33.91 42.37
CA ALA A 218 33.29 -34.96 41.90
C ALA A 218 34.62 -34.37 41.41
N ALA A 219 35.63 -35.22 41.26
CA ALA A 219 36.83 -34.83 40.55
C ALA A 219 36.67 -35.18 39.06
N MET A 220 36.50 -34.16 38.23
CA MET A 220 36.28 -34.31 36.78
C MET A 220 37.42 -33.67 35.99
N ALA A 221 37.80 -34.29 34.88
CA ALA A 221 38.84 -33.82 33.99
C ALA A 221 38.40 -33.88 32.53
N ILE A 222 38.94 -32.99 31.70
CA ILE A 222 38.85 -33.06 30.25
C ILE A 222 40.12 -33.72 29.71
N ASP A 223 39.92 -34.56 28.69
CA ASP A 223 40.98 -35.22 27.95
C ASP A 223 40.64 -35.32 26.46
N ASP A 224 41.61 -35.69 25.62
CA ASP A 224 41.46 -35.88 24.17
C ASP A 224 40.71 -34.71 23.48
N PHE A 225 41.03 -33.46 23.86
CA PHE A 225 40.38 -32.29 23.31
C PHE A 225 40.68 -32.15 21.81
N SER A 226 39.66 -31.82 21.03
CA SER A 226 39.78 -31.51 19.60
C SER A 226 38.91 -30.31 19.26
N LEU A 227 39.51 -29.33 18.57
CA LEU A 227 38.85 -28.17 18.00
C LEU A 227 39.14 -28.07 16.50
N VAL A 228 38.10 -28.05 15.66
CA VAL A 228 38.22 -27.75 14.23
C VAL A 228 37.50 -26.44 13.94
N LEU A 229 38.19 -25.48 13.32
CA LEU A 229 37.61 -24.20 12.91
C LEU A 229 37.28 -24.22 11.41
N ILE A 230 36.09 -23.75 11.07
CA ILE A 230 35.52 -23.81 9.71
C ILE A 230 35.31 -22.37 9.19
N PRO A 231 35.87 -22.01 8.01
CA PRO A 231 35.68 -20.69 7.43
C PRO A 231 34.23 -20.44 7.03
N ALA A 232 33.84 -19.16 7.00
CA ALA A 232 32.61 -18.73 6.35
C ALA A 232 32.64 -19.11 4.85
N PHE A 233 31.56 -19.74 4.39
CA PHE A 233 31.40 -20.04 2.97
C PHE A 233 30.98 -18.78 2.21
N THR A 234 31.71 -18.43 1.16
CA THR A 234 31.51 -17.19 0.38
C THR A 234 30.66 -17.37 -0.88
N GLY A 235 30.15 -18.57 -1.13
CA GLY A 235 29.26 -18.84 -2.26
C GLY A 235 27.81 -18.45 -1.97
N TYR A 236 26.89 -19.06 -2.72
CA TYR A 236 25.45 -18.83 -2.60
C TYR A 236 24.81 -19.79 -1.61
N PHE A 237 23.77 -19.31 -0.94
CA PHE A 237 22.90 -20.09 -0.08
C PHE A 237 21.46 -20.01 -0.55
N ARG A 238 20.70 -21.09 -0.35
CA ARG A 238 19.23 -21.04 -0.42
C ARG A 238 18.60 -21.94 0.64
N SER A 239 17.44 -21.55 1.16
CA SER A 239 16.72 -22.39 2.12
C SER A 239 16.13 -23.61 1.41
N ARG A 240 16.30 -24.80 1.97
CA ARG A 240 15.72 -26.06 1.47
C ARG A 240 14.52 -26.57 2.27
N THR A 241 14.28 -25.96 3.43
CA THR A 241 13.18 -26.30 4.34
C THR A 241 12.92 -25.14 5.28
N ASN A 242 11.81 -25.22 6.02
CA ASN A 242 11.59 -24.41 7.21
C ASN A 242 12.62 -24.76 8.29
N GLY A 243 13.17 -23.77 8.98
CA GLY A 243 14.14 -24.01 10.03
C GLY A 243 14.76 -22.75 10.61
N ASN A 244 15.67 -22.93 11.56
CA ASN A 244 16.45 -21.85 12.13
C ASN A 244 17.61 -21.49 11.18
N TRP A 245 17.95 -20.20 11.10
CA TRP A 245 19.05 -19.68 10.30
C TRP A 245 20.38 -20.38 10.61
N ASN A 246 20.66 -20.62 11.90
CA ASN A 246 21.90 -21.21 12.35
C ASN A 246 21.93 -22.74 12.25
N GLU A 247 20.91 -23.38 11.67
CA GLU A 247 20.91 -24.82 11.42
C GLU A 247 21.35 -25.13 9.98
N PRO A 248 22.47 -25.85 9.75
CA PRO A 248 22.89 -26.22 8.39
C PRO A 248 21.81 -26.97 7.60
N ALA A 249 20.98 -27.76 8.27
CA ALA A 249 19.87 -28.49 7.65
C ALA A 249 18.82 -27.58 6.98
N THR A 250 18.77 -26.31 7.34
CA THR A 250 17.91 -25.30 6.69
C THR A 250 18.39 -24.96 5.27
N TRP A 251 19.66 -25.22 4.94
CA TRP A 251 20.33 -24.63 3.79
C TRP A 251 20.90 -25.64 2.78
N GLU A 252 20.97 -25.18 1.54
CA GLU A 252 21.88 -25.69 0.51
C GLU A 252 22.89 -24.60 0.14
N THR A 253 24.06 -25.02 -0.33
CA THR A 253 25.15 -24.16 -0.79
C THR A 253 25.43 -24.37 -2.28
N SER A 254 25.97 -23.35 -2.93
CA SER A 254 26.40 -23.42 -4.33
C SER A 254 27.58 -22.48 -4.56
N THR A 255 28.59 -22.91 -5.33
CA THR A 255 29.72 -22.05 -5.72
C THR A 255 29.45 -21.22 -6.97
N ASP A 256 28.53 -21.66 -7.82
CA ASP A 256 28.21 -21.08 -9.13
C ASP A 256 26.79 -20.49 -9.23
N GLY A 257 25.96 -20.73 -8.20
CA GLY A 257 24.55 -20.34 -8.17
C GLY A 257 23.63 -21.28 -8.97
N ALA A 258 24.17 -22.34 -9.58
CA ALA A 258 23.46 -23.26 -10.46
C ALA A 258 23.39 -24.68 -9.86
N THR A 259 24.50 -25.17 -9.32
CA THR A 259 24.61 -26.52 -8.75
C THR A 259 24.56 -26.45 -7.23
N TRP A 260 23.62 -27.17 -6.62
CA TRP A 260 23.31 -27.04 -5.19
C TRP A 260 23.62 -28.32 -4.42
N THR A 261 24.27 -28.17 -3.27
CA THR A 261 24.62 -29.25 -2.34
C THR A 261 24.12 -28.93 -0.94
N ILE A 262 23.74 -29.96 -0.19
CA ILE A 262 23.27 -29.81 1.20
C ILE A 262 24.37 -29.19 2.06
N ALA A 263 24.03 -28.17 2.85
CA ALA A 263 24.97 -27.61 3.82
C ALA A 263 25.12 -28.57 5.01
N SER A 264 26.37 -28.94 5.35
CA SER A 264 26.66 -29.88 6.44
C SER A 264 27.25 -29.21 7.68
N ASN A 265 27.95 -28.10 7.51
CA ASN A 265 28.77 -27.49 8.57
C ASN A 265 28.92 -25.96 8.44
N VAL A 266 28.13 -25.34 7.56
CA VAL A 266 28.13 -23.90 7.30
C VAL A 266 26.69 -23.40 7.22
N VAL A 267 26.52 -22.12 7.54
CA VAL A 267 25.25 -21.37 7.44
C VAL A 267 25.53 -20.03 6.79
N PRO A 268 24.52 -19.34 6.22
CA PRO A 268 24.77 -18.06 5.59
C PRO A 268 25.28 -17.01 6.59
N ALA A 269 26.25 -16.23 6.16
CA ALA A 269 26.87 -15.12 6.89
C ALA A 269 26.98 -13.90 5.96
N GLY A 270 27.40 -12.75 6.49
CA GLY A 270 27.50 -11.49 5.73
C GLY A 270 28.33 -11.57 4.44
N GLN A 271 29.31 -12.48 4.38
CA GLN A 271 30.21 -12.67 3.23
C GLN A 271 29.67 -13.60 2.12
N ALA A 272 28.44 -14.10 2.24
CA ALA A 272 27.84 -14.92 1.20
C ALA A 272 27.67 -14.13 -0.11
N ALA A 273 27.90 -14.77 -1.26
CA ALA A 273 27.66 -14.16 -2.58
C ALA A 273 26.18 -13.80 -2.80
N GLY A 274 25.27 -14.53 -2.14
CA GLY A 274 23.84 -14.25 -2.05
C GLY A 274 23.12 -15.32 -1.24
N THR A 275 22.08 -14.93 -0.52
CA THR A 275 21.26 -15.84 0.29
C THR A 275 19.81 -15.73 -0.14
N ALA A 276 19.15 -16.84 -0.46
CA ALA A 276 17.74 -16.84 -0.86
C ALA A 276 16.86 -17.65 0.11
N ILE A 277 15.82 -17.04 0.66
CA ILE A 277 14.73 -17.78 1.29
C ILE A 277 13.71 -18.12 0.21
N GLN A 278 13.57 -19.41 -0.11
CA GLN A 278 12.73 -19.87 -1.21
C GLN A 278 11.23 -19.76 -0.88
N THR A 279 10.41 -19.72 -1.93
CA THR A 279 8.94 -19.74 -1.84
C THR A 279 8.45 -20.86 -0.93
N GLY A 280 7.57 -20.54 0.01
CA GLY A 280 6.97 -21.49 0.95
C GLY A 280 7.84 -21.82 2.17
N HIS A 281 9.10 -21.38 2.20
CA HIS A 281 9.98 -21.59 3.35
C HIS A 281 9.90 -20.44 4.36
N THR A 282 9.92 -20.79 5.64
CA THR A 282 10.05 -19.87 6.78
C THR A 282 11.37 -20.13 7.50
N VAL A 283 12.23 -19.11 7.56
CA VAL A 283 13.51 -19.16 8.27
C VAL A 283 13.46 -18.24 9.49
N SER A 284 13.78 -18.77 10.67
CA SER A 284 13.81 -18.01 11.93
C SER A 284 15.23 -17.60 12.32
N VAL A 285 15.39 -16.40 12.89
CA VAL A 285 16.64 -15.86 13.44
C VAL A 285 16.45 -15.67 14.94
N THR A 286 17.07 -16.54 15.73
CA THR A 286 16.94 -16.57 17.21
C THR A 286 18.19 -16.08 17.95
N ASP A 287 19.27 -15.83 17.23
CA ASP A 287 20.58 -15.42 17.74
C ASP A 287 21.10 -14.24 16.89
N ASN A 288 22.22 -13.64 17.30
CA ASN A 288 22.88 -12.57 16.54
C ASN A 288 23.16 -13.02 15.10
N LEU A 289 22.76 -12.19 14.14
CA LEU A 289 22.95 -12.41 12.72
C LEU A 289 23.66 -11.22 12.07
N VAL A 290 24.64 -11.55 11.24
CA VAL A 290 25.25 -10.65 10.27
C VAL A 290 24.95 -11.24 8.88
N ALA A 291 24.20 -10.51 8.07
CA ALA A 291 23.76 -10.94 6.75
C ALA A 291 24.02 -9.87 5.68
N GLY A 292 24.03 -10.30 4.42
CA GLY A 292 24.13 -9.42 3.25
C GLY A 292 23.50 -10.13 2.05
N LYS A 293 23.04 -9.36 1.06
CA LYS A 293 22.43 -9.86 -0.20
C LYS A 293 21.36 -10.94 0.03
N LEU A 294 20.47 -10.69 0.98
CA LEU A 294 19.38 -11.58 1.36
C LEU A 294 18.15 -11.30 0.49
N LEU A 295 17.74 -12.31 -0.28
CA LEU A 295 16.52 -12.30 -1.07
C LEU A 295 15.46 -13.17 -0.40
N VAL A 296 14.29 -12.60 -0.12
CA VAL A 296 13.10 -13.35 0.25
C VAL A 296 12.22 -13.45 -1.00
N GLN A 297 12.11 -14.66 -1.55
CA GLN A 297 11.29 -14.91 -2.74
C GLN A 297 9.80 -14.75 -2.43
N PRO A 298 8.93 -14.56 -3.44
CA PRO A 298 7.48 -14.49 -3.22
C PRO A 298 6.98 -15.72 -2.45
N GLY A 299 6.23 -15.49 -1.38
CA GLY A 299 5.75 -16.54 -0.46
C GLY A 299 6.81 -17.11 0.51
N GLY A 300 8.05 -16.66 0.47
CA GLY A 300 9.08 -16.95 1.48
C GLY A 300 8.96 -16.02 2.70
N LYS A 301 9.47 -16.46 3.86
CA LYS A 301 9.34 -15.71 5.11
C LYS A 301 10.62 -15.74 5.95
N LEU A 302 11.07 -14.58 6.39
CA LEU A 302 12.12 -14.38 7.39
C LEU A 302 11.49 -13.94 8.71
N VAL A 303 11.78 -14.61 9.82
CA VAL A 303 11.28 -14.24 11.15
C VAL A 303 12.44 -13.94 12.09
N TRP A 304 12.63 -12.68 12.46
CA TRP A 304 13.65 -12.31 13.44
C TRP A 304 13.03 -12.21 14.83
N THR A 305 13.39 -13.13 15.73
CA THR A 305 12.78 -13.28 17.06
C THR A 305 13.66 -12.79 18.19
N ALA A 306 14.99 -12.89 18.08
CA ALA A 306 15.94 -12.50 19.11
C ALA A 306 17.35 -12.26 18.53
N GLY A 307 18.27 -11.78 19.36
CA GLY A 307 19.62 -11.37 18.95
C GLY A 307 19.66 -10.06 18.17
N THR A 308 20.85 -9.64 17.76
CA THR A 308 21.04 -8.51 16.83
C THR A 308 20.82 -8.94 15.38
N PHE A 309 20.39 -8.03 14.52
CA PHE A 309 20.29 -8.25 13.08
C PHE A 309 21.05 -7.16 12.37
N THR A 310 22.19 -7.51 11.78
CA THR A 310 23.10 -6.57 11.10
C THR A 310 23.10 -6.85 9.61
N LEU A 311 22.89 -5.80 8.80
CA LEU A 311 23.07 -5.85 7.35
C LEU A 311 24.41 -5.19 6.98
N GLU A 312 25.31 -5.96 6.37
CA GLU A 312 26.59 -5.48 5.86
C GLU A 312 26.42 -4.86 4.48
N ASP A 313 27.08 -3.73 4.23
CA ASP A 313 27.05 -3.03 2.94
C ASP A 313 27.74 -3.85 1.85
N ALA A 314 27.04 -4.07 0.73
CA ALA A 314 27.58 -4.65 -0.48
C ALA A 314 26.96 -3.99 -1.72
N PRO A 315 27.46 -4.25 -2.94
CA PRO A 315 26.79 -3.72 -4.13
C PRO A 315 25.39 -4.32 -4.29
N GLY A 316 24.36 -3.47 -4.22
CA GLY A 316 22.95 -3.85 -4.42
C GLY A 316 22.09 -3.47 -3.20
N ASP A 317 20.90 -4.07 -3.12
CA ASP A 317 20.09 -4.04 -1.89
C ASP A 317 20.44 -5.25 -1.01
N GLU A 318 20.66 -5.02 0.29
CA GLU A 318 21.09 -6.06 1.24
C GLU A 318 19.97 -6.97 1.71
N LEU A 319 18.74 -6.46 1.73
CA LEU A 319 17.54 -7.25 1.98
C LEU A 319 16.44 -6.88 1.00
N VAL A 320 16.03 -7.85 0.19
CA VAL A 320 14.99 -7.67 -0.83
C VAL A 320 13.80 -8.60 -0.54
N LEU A 321 12.62 -8.01 -0.37
CA LEU A 321 11.35 -8.73 -0.38
C LEU A 321 10.79 -8.67 -1.81
N GLN A 322 10.94 -9.77 -2.57
CA GLN A 322 10.85 -9.73 -4.04
C GLN A 322 9.44 -9.52 -4.61
N GLY A 323 8.38 -9.70 -3.81
CA GLY A 323 7.02 -9.48 -4.32
C GLY A 323 5.93 -10.02 -3.40
N THR A 324 4.77 -10.31 -3.97
CA THR A 324 3.59 -10.73 -3.19
C THR A 324 3.89 -11.91 -2.26
N GLY A 325 3.65 -11.69 -0.98
CA GLY A 325 3.79 -12.73 0.06
C GLY A 325 5.23 -13.01 0.52
N SER A 326 6.25 -12.34 -0.04
CA SER A 326 7.57 -12.34 0.61
C SER A 326 7.48 -11.51 1.89
N GLU A 327 7.83 -12.09 3.04
CA GLU A 327 7.64 -11.45 4.35
C GLU A 327 8.94 -11.38 5.16
N TRP A 328 9.20 -10.22 5.76
CA TRP A 328 10.12 -10.08 6.88
C TRP A 328 9.33 -9.69 8.13
N GLU A 329 9.25 -10.63 9.08
CA GLU A 329 8.64 -10.43 10.39
C GLU A 329 9.70 -10.07 11.43
N VAL A 330 9.60 -8.87 11.98
CA VAL A 330 10.38 -8.36 13.11
C VAL A 330 9.60 -8.63 14.39
N ALA A 331 9.85 -9.81 14.97
CA ALA A 331 9.31 -10.23 16.27
C ALA A 331 10.24 -9.86 17.45
N ALA A 332 11.48 -9.48 17.17
CA ALA A 332 12.42 -8.96 18.17
C ALA A 332 12.11 -7.50 18.52
N ASN A 333 12.16 -7.14 19.81
CA ASN A 333 12.05 -5.75 20.26
C ASN A 333 13.40 -5.00 20.17
N VAL A 334 14.06 -5.11 19.02
CA VAL A 334 15.36 -4.50 18.71
C VAL A 334 15.31 -3.96 17.28
N ILE A 335 16.03 -2.87 17.01
CA ILE A 335 16.11 -2.25 15.67
C ILE A 335 17.27 -2.89 14.90
N PRO A 336 17.12 -3.21 13.61
CA PRO A 336 18.24 -3.74 12.83
C PRO A 336 19.36 -2.71 12.71
N VAL A 337 20.61 -3.18 12.69
CA VAL A 337 21.78 -2.35 12.45
C VAL A 337 22.09 -2.40 10.96
N LEU A 338 21.90 -1.27 10.27
CA LEU A 338 22.30 -1.12 8.87
C LEU A 338 23.69 -0.49 8.82
N MET A 339 24.67 -1.19 8.26
CA MET A 339 25.97 -0.57 7.98
C MET A 339 25.82 0.57 6.97
N ALA A 340 26.76 1.51 6.98
CA ALA A 340 26.71 2.65 6.07
C ALA A 340 26.72 2.17 4.62
N GLY A 341 25.68 2.51 3.85
CA GLY A 341 25.48 2.04 2.47
C GLY A 341 24.39 0.99 2.34
N ALA A 342 24.14 0.19 3.38
CA ALA A 342 23.20 -0.92 3.33
C ALA A 342 21.74 -0.46 3.16
N THR A 343 21.00 -1.11 2.26
CA THR A 343 19.61 -0.81 1.94
C THR A 343 18.67 -2.01 2.07
N VAL A 344 17.39 -1.70 2.27
CA VAL A 344 16.29 -2.67 2.32
C VAL A 344 15.25 -2.27 1.28
N SER A 345 14.83 -3.22 0.45
CA SER A 345 13.79 -3.04 -0.55
C SER A 345 12.59 -3.94 -0.29
N VAL A 346 11.42 -3.31 -0.18
CA VAL A 346 10.13 -4.00 -0.11
C VAL A 346 9.44 -3.88 -1.46
N GLY A 347 9.45 -4.96 -2.23
CA GLY A 347 8.80 -5.06 -3.52
C GLY A 347 7.26 -5.03 -3.41
N SER A 348 6.60 -4.90 -4.56
CA SER A 348 5.14 -4.84 -4.66
C SER A 348 4.48 -6.07 -4.01
N GLY A 349 3.60 -5.86 -3.05
CA GLY A 349 2.96 -6.93 -2.27
C GLY A 349 3.85 -7.64 -1.25
N GLY A 350 5.13 -7.26 -1.15
CA GLY A 350 6.03 -7.69 -0.08
C GLY A 350 5.62 -7.08 1.26
N ILE A 351 5.92 -7.79 2.35
CA ILE A 351 5.44 -7.44 3.69
C ILE A 351 6.62 -7.27 4.64
N LEU A 352 6.83 -6.06 5.13
CA LEU A 352 7.65 -5.79 6.31
C LEU A 352 6.72 -5.66 7.52
N LYS A 353 6.74 -6.65 8.41
CA LYS A 353 5.81 -6.78 9.54
C LYS A 353 6.51 -6.56 10.86
N LEU A 354 6.00 -5.66 11.69
CA LEU A 354 6.43 -5.51 13.08
C LEU A 354 5.43 -6.21 14.01
N SER A 355 5.82 -7.36 14.56
CA SER A 355 5.01 -8.14 15.51
C SER A 355 5.56 -8.15 16.93
N GLY A 356 6.79 -7.69 17.15
CA GLY A 356 7.40 -7.53 18.48
C GLY A 356 8.17 -6.22 18.69
N ASN A 357 8.08 -5.28 17.74
CA ASN A 357 8.78 -4.00 17.77
C ASN A 357 7.79 -2.83 17.61
N ASN A 358 7.90 -1.78 18.41
CA ASN A 358 7.02 -0.60 18.36
C ASN A 358 7.70 0.69 17.84
N ASN A 359 8.94 0.59 17.32
CA ASN A 359 9.69 1.69 16.76
C ASN A 359 9.53 1.78 15.23
N LEU A 360 8.35 2.22 14.80
CA LEU A 360 7.94 2.21 13.39
C LEU A 360 8.86 3.04 12.49
N LEU A 361 9.25 4.25 12.93
CA LEU A 361 10.03 5.19 12.12
C LEU A 361 11.44 4.69 11.79
N ALA A 362 11.97 3.75 12.57
CA ALA A 362 13.26 3.14 12.28
C ALA A 362 13.29 2.43 10.91
N PHE A 363 12.13 2.08 10.36
CA PHE A 363 11.96 1.36 9.09
C PHE A 363 11.55 2.28 7.92
N HIS A 364 11.68 3.60 8.08
CA HIS A 364 11.30 4.60 7.06
C HIS A 364 12.39 5.65 6.78
N GLY A 365 13.64 5.39 7.21
CA GLY A 365 14.81 6.18 6.82
C GLY A 365 15.20 5.96 5.36
N ASN A 366 16.22 6.70 4.89
CA ASN A 366 16.67 6.68 3.48
C ASN A 366 17.13 5.30 3.00
N ALA A 367 17.51 4.40 3.91
CA ALA A 367 17.91 3.04 3.58
C ALA A 367 16.75 2.13 3.17
N TYR A 368 15.49 2.54 3.38
CA TYR A 368 14.32 1.73 3.09
C TYR A 368 13.61 2.21 1.82
N THR A 369 13.36 1.30 0.89
CA THR A 369 12.53 1.53 -0.29
C THR A 369 11.30 0.62 -0.26
N TYR A 370 10.15 1.15 -0.66
CA TYR A 370 8.84 0.51 -0.68
C TYR A 370 8.23 0.79 -2.05
N ALA A 371 8.04 -0.26 -2.84
CA ALA A 371 7.38 -0.18 -4.13
C ALA A 371 5.89 0.19 -4.00
N ASP A 372 5.24 0.42 -5.14
CA ASP A 372 3.78 0.46 -5.19
C ASP A 372 3.20 -0.83 -4.60
N GLU A 373 2.11 -0.73 -3.82
CA GLU A 373 1.49 -1.88 -3.14
C GLU A 373 2.37 -2.65 -2.13
N ALA A 374 3.60 -2.17 -1.82
CA ALA A 374 4.41 -2.72 -0.74
C ALA A 374 3.74 -2.48 0.62
N ILE A 375 3.80 -3.44 1.54
CA ILE A 375 3.08 -3.39 2.81
C ILE A 375 4.06 -3.25 3.96
N PHE A 376 3.87 -2.21 4.76
CA PHE A 376 4.39 -2.11 6.11
C PHE A 376 3.26 -2.44 7.09
N GLU A 377 3.35 -3.58 7.78
CA GLU A 377 2.32 -4.04 8.71
C GLU A 377 2.74 -3.85 10.17
N TYR A 378 1.85 -3.28 10.97
CA TYR A 378 1.99 -3.21 12.42
C TYR A 378 1.00 -4.15 13.12
N SER A 379 1.48 -5.17 13.82
CA SER A 379 0.64 -6.17 14.50
C SER A 379 0.99 -6.37 15.98
N TYR A 380 1.97 -5.62 16.51
CA TYR A 380 2.41 -5.75 17.90
C TYR A 380 1.37 -5.19 18.89
N THR A 381 1.38 -5.70 20.13
CA THR A 381 0.39 -5.38 21.17
C THR A 381 0.68 -4.12 21.97
N ASN A 382 1.90 -3.57 21.86
CA ASN A 382 2.27 -2.35 22.57
C ASN A 382 1.91 -1.12 21.74
N ALA A 383 1.70 0.04 22.35
CA ALA A 383 1.43 1.25 21.57
C ALA A 383 2.68 1.70 20.78
N PRO A 384 2.56 1.95 19.46
CA PRO A 384 3.65 2.54 18.68
C PRO A 384 3.65 4.07 18.75
N ASN A 385 4.81 4.67 18.50
CA ASN A 385 4.84 6.09 18.10
C ASN A 385 4.50 6.20 16.61
N ILE A 386 3.39 6.88 16.30
CA ILE A 386 2.92 7.09 14.93
C ILE A 386 3.26 8.49 14.39
N SER A 387 3.87 9.36 15.19
CA SER A 387 4.18 10.73 14.78
C SER A 387 5.50 10.80 14.03
N GLY A 388 5.45 11.12 12.74
CA GLY A 388 6.60 11.24 11.85
C GLY A 388 6.19 11.10 10.39
N THR A 389 7.16 10.88 9.51
CA THR A 389 6.91 10.65 8.07
C THR A 389 7.17 9.20 7.71
N PHE A 390 6.13 8.51 7.27
CA PHE A 390 6.19 7.14 6.75
C PHE A 390 6.41 7.17 5.25
N PHE A 391 7.20 6.22 4.74
CA PHE A 391 7.52 6.12 3.31
C PHE A 391 8.17 7.41 2.76
N SER A 392 9.14 7.96 3.51
CA SER A 392 9.75 9.27 3.25
C SER A 392 10.57 9.33 1.93
N SER A 393 11.17 8.20 1.54
CA SER A 393 12.10 8.05 0.43
C SER A 393 11.49 7.52 -0.87
N GLN A 394 10.16 7.34 -0.94
CA GLN A 394 9.52 6.67 -2.08
C GLN A 394 9.32 7.56 -3.30
N GLN A 395 9.30 6.93 -4.48
CA GLN A 395 8.91 7.57 -5.72
C GLN A 395 7.49 8.15 -5.59
N SER A 396 7.24 9.34 -6.14
CA SER A 396 5.96 10.03 -5.98
C SER A 396 4.76 9.25 -6.53
N SER A 397 4.99 8.39 -7.52
CA SER A 397 3.97 7.52 -8.13
C SER A 397 3.67 6.25 -7.33
N ALA A 398 4.57 5.81 -6.45
CA ALA A 398 4.35 4.61 -5.64
C ALA A 398 3.33 4.87 -4.54
N ILE A 399 2.42 3.93 -4.28
CA ILE A 399 1.42 3.99 -3.21
C ILE A 399 1.64 2.79 -2.26
N PRO A 400 2.64 2.85 -1.38
CA PRO A 400 2.82 1.82 -0.36
C PRO A 400 1.68 1.85 0.67
N VAL A 401 1.54 0.76 1.41
CA VAL A 401 0.45 0.49 2.33
C VAL A 401 0.96 0.48 3.76
N PHE A 402 0.48 1.40 4.58
CA PHE A 402 0.57 1.25 6.03
C PHE A 402 -0.61 0.42 6.51
N ARG A 403 -0.36 -0.84 6.90
CA ARG A 403 -1.39 -1.73 7.41
C ARG A 403 -1.37 -1.78 8.94
N TYR A 404 -2.48 -1.38 9.56
CA TYR A 404 -2.67 -1.49 11.00
C TYR A 404 -3.44 -2.77 11.35
N ASN A 405 -2.75 -3.72 11.97
CA ASN A 405 -3.27 -5.02 12.41
C ASN A 405 -3.05 -5.28 13.92
N ALA A 406 -2.85 -4.21 14.71
CA ALA A 406 -2.61 -4.32 16.14
C ALA A 406 -3.91 -4.29 16.95
N PRO A 407 -3.98 -5.00 18.10
CA PRO A 407 -5.12 -4.93 19.03
C PRO A 407 -5.07 -3.69 19.94
N VAL A 408 -4.19 -2.73 19.68
CA VAL A 408 -4.05 -1.50 20.48
C VAL A 408 -5.21 -0.55 20.19
N THR A 409 -5.95 -0.19 21.23
CA THR A 409 -7.10 0.73 21.15
C THR A 409 -6.87 2.08 21.82
N THR A 410 -5.75 2.24 22.54
CA THR A 410 -5.33 3.53 23.10
C THR A 410 -5.08 4.54 21.99
N ALA A 411 -5.25 5.83 22.31
CA ALA A 411 -5.01 6.89 21.34
C ALA A 411 -3.52 7.00 21.02
N LEU A 412 -3.18 6.97 19.73
CA LEU A 412 -1.82 7.03 19.21
C LEU A 412 -1.52 8.44 18.66
N GLY A 413 -0.24 8.81 18.74
CA GLY A 413 0.27 10.09 18.24
C GLY A 413 0.50 11.13 19.33
N ASN A 414 0.93 12.31 18.89
CA ASN A 414 1.20 13.47 19.72
C ASN A 414 1.00 14.78 18.92
N SER A 415 1.54 15.90 19.40
CA SER A 415 1.44 17.21 18.76
C SER A 415 2.26 17.38 17.48
N SER A 416 3.12 16.43 17.16
CA SER A 416 3.92 16.45 15.95
C SER A 416 3.11 16.00 14.74
N THR A 417 3.52 16.48 13.56
CA THR A 417 2.96 16.05 12.27
C THR A 417 3.05 14.54 12.10
N THR A 418 1.97 13.94 11.60
CA THR A 418 1.94 12.55 11.12
C THR A 418 1.65 12.56 9.63
N THR A 419 2.62 12.12 8.84
CA THR A 419 2.49 12.03 7.37
C THR A 419 2.69 10.59 6.93
N ILE A 420 1.69 10.04 6.25
CA ILE A 420 1.78 8.73 5.60
C ILE A 420 1.79 8.96 4.10
N ASN A 421 2.96 8.83 3.48
CA ASN A 421 3.13 8.96 2.03
C ASN A 421 2.70 7.69 1.29
N GLY A 422 1.51 7.20 1.60
CA GLY A 422 0.91 6.00 1.04
C GLY A 422 -0.58 5.94 1.39
N ARG A 423 -1.16 4.75 1.32
CA ARG A 423 -2.51 4.49 1.84
C ARG A 423 -2.46 3.85 3.22
N VAL A 424 -3.55 3.99 3.99
CA VAL A 424 -3.73 3.32 5.27
C VAL A 424 -4.79 2.23 5.13
N ASP A 425 -4.46 1.01 5.50
CA ASP A 425 -5.40 -0.12 5.58
C ASP A 425 -5.53 -0.59 7.04
N VAL A 426 -6.75 -0.60 7.56
CA VAL A 426 -7.01 -1.14 8.91
C VAL A 426 -7.59 -2.54 8.80
N ALA A 427 -6.95 -3.52 9.45
CA ALA A 427 -7.38 -4.91 9.40
C ALA A 427 -8.74 -5.12 10.10
N ALA A 428 -9.47 -6.17 9.68
CA ALA A 428 -10.77 -6.52 10.22
C ALA A 428 -10.75 -6.68 11.76
N GLY A 429 -11.77 -6.15 12.43
CA GLY A 429 -11.86 -6.18 13.89
C GLY A 429 -10.85 -5.29 14.64
N ARG A 430 -10.01 -4.53 13.93
CA ARG A 430 -9.06 -3.57 14.53
C ARG A 430 -9.62 -2.15 14.50
N THR A 431 -9.06 -1.29 15.35
CA THR A 431 -9.32 0.15 15.33
C THR A 431 -7.99 0.89 15.37
N PHE A 432 -7.71 1.66 14.32
CA PHE A 432 -6.57 2.56 14.30
C PHE A 432 -6.98 3.91 14.91
N ASN A 433 -6.63 4.10 16.18
CA ASN A 433 -7.04 5.25 16.97
C ASN A 433 -5.95 6.34 16.98
N LEU A 434 -6.11 7.37 16.15
CA LEU A 434 -5.21 8.52 16.01
C LEU A 434 -5.69 9.75 16.80
N ASN A 435 -6.55 9.57 17.81
CA ASN A 435 -7.14 10.69 18.53
C ASN A 435 -6.13 11.54 19.33
N ALA A 436 -4.91 11.04 19.58
CA ALA A 436 -3.85 11.79 20.25
C ALA A 436 -2.98 12.61 19.28
N VAL A 437 -3.15 12.46 17.96
CA VAL A 437 -2.53 13.34 16.97
C VAL A 437 -3.20 14.71 17.03
N SER A 438 -2.46 15.74 17.43
CA SER A 438 -2.93 17.14 17.44
C SER A 438 -2.17 18.06 16.47
N GLY A 439 -1.06 17.58 15.89
CA GLY A 439 -0.42 18.19 14.72
C GLY A 439 -1.12 17.80 13.41
N PRO A 440 -0.65 18.30 12.25
CA PRO A 440 -1.21 17.91 10.95
C PRO A 440 -1.20 16.39 10.74
N LEU A 441 -2.33 15.86 10.27
CA LEU A 441 -2.51 14.44 9.95
C LEU A 441 -2.74 14.28 8.44
N ILE A 442 -1.71 13.83 7.73
CA ILE A 442 -1.70 13.71 6.28
C ILE A 442 -1.66 12.24 5.90
N ILE A 443 -2.64 11.78 5.14
CA ILE A 443 -2.66 10.44 4.54
C ILE A 443 -2.76 10.64 3.05
N ARG A 444 -1.63 10.49 2.34
CA ARG A 444 -1.51 10.93 0.95
C ARG A 444 -2.53 10.26 0.03
N ASN A 445 -2.61 8.93 0.07
CA ASN A 445 -3.37 8.16 -0.93
C ASN A 445 -4.64 7.51 -0.37
N GLY A 446 -5.09 7.96 0.80
CA GLY A 446 -6.40 7.58 1.32
C GLY A 446 -6.41 6.35 2.23
N ILE A 447 -7.61 5.80 2.42
CA ILE A 447 -7.96 4.92 3.52
C ILE A 447 -8.75 3.72 2.99
N GLY A 448 -8.32 2.51 3.32
CA GLY A 448 -8.97 1.24 3.04
C GLY A 448 -9.13 0.36 4.28
N GLY A 449 -9.34 -0.94 4.04
CA GLY A 449 -9.48 -1.96 5.08
C GLY A 449 -10.85 -2.06 5.76
N GLU A 450 -11.06 -3.17 6.46
CA GLU A 450 -12.33 -3.53 7.12
C GLU A 450 -12.43 -3.02 8.56
N GLY A 451 -11.31 -2.58 9.15
CA GLY A 451 -11.25 -2.04 10.49
C GLY A 451 -11.58 -0.55 10.59
N ASN A 452 -11.81 -0.08 11.80
CA ASN A 452 -12.20 1.32 12.04
C ASN A 452 -10.99 2.24 12.08
N LEU A 453 -11.16 3.48 11.63
CA LEU A 453 -10.16 4.54 11.77
C LEU A 453 -10.78 5.72 12.51
N SER A 454 -10.14 6.18 13.59
CA SER A 454 -10.61 7.31 14.39
C SER A 454 -9.52 8.38 14.47
N ALA A 455 -9.90 9.64 14.32
CA ALA A 455 -9.00 10.77 14.57
C ALA A 455 -9.78 11.97 15.13
N ALA A 456 -9.12 12.75 15.98
CA ALA A 456 -9.62 14.03 16.48
C ALA A 456 -9.26 15.17 15.51
N THR A 457 -8.03 15.13 14.99
CA THR A 457 -7.56 16.06 13.95
C THR A 457 -8.13 15.70 12.58
N VAL A 458 -8.32 16.70 11.73
CA VAL A 458 -8.76 16.53 10.35
C VAL A 458 -7.71 15.73 9.58
N ILE A 459 -8.13 14.62 8.97
CA ILE A 459 -7.31 13.86 8.03
C ILE A 459 -7.27 14.62 6.71
N GLN A 460 -6.07 14.83 6.16
CA GLN A 460 -5.87 15.48 4.88
C GLN A 460 -5.43 14.48 3.80
N LEU A 461 -6.18 14.39 2.70
CA LEU A 461 -5.82 13.61 1.52
C LEU A 461 -5.17 14.53 0.49
N THR A 462 -3.97 14.18 0.04
CA THR A 462 -3.09 15.06 -0.77
C THR A 462 -2.62 14.46 -2.09
N GLY A 463 -2.69 13.14 -2.26
CA GLY A 463 -2.24 12.47 -3.49
C GLY A 463 -3.14 12.79 -4.67
N SER A 464 -2.58 12.80 -5.88
CA SER A 464 -3.35 13.02 -7.13
C SER A 464 -4.50 12.02 -7.28
N THR A 465 -4.27 10.77 -6.84
CA THR A 465 -5.25 9.70 -6.76
C THR A 465 -5.22 9.10 -5.35
N ALA A 466 -6.29 9.33 -4.59
CA ALA A 466 -6.52 8.73 -3.29
C ALA A 466 -7.74 7.82 -3.35
N ILE A 467 -7.84 6.89 -2.39
CA ILE A 467 -8.99 6.02 -2.25
C ILE A 467 -9.72 6.26 -0.94
N LEU A 468 -11.03 6.12 -0.95
CA LEU A 468 -11.81 5.85 0.24
C LEU A 468 -12.47 4.50 0.03
N GLY A 469 -12.19 3.53 0.88
CA GLY A 469 -12.67 2.17 0.69
C GLY A 469 -12.69 1.34 1.95
N GLY A 470 -12.98 0.07 1.76
CA GLY A 470 -13.19 -0.90 2.83
C GLY A 470 -14.47 -0.68 3.63
N THR A 471 -14.86 -1.67 4.41
CA THR A 471 -16.14 -1.71 5.16
C THR A 471 -16.06 -1.07 6.54
N GLY A 472 -14.85 -0.78 7.02
CA GLY A 472 -14.64 -0.20 8.34
C GLY A 472 -15.13 1.24 8.47
N THR A 473 -15.46 1.65 9.70
CA THR A 473 -16.01 2.98 9.97
C THR A 473 -14.93 4.05 10.01
N LEU A 474 -15.17 5.18 9.33
CA LEU A 474 -14.37 6.40 9.45
C LEU A 474 -14.97 7.32 10.53
N ASN A 475 -14.27 7.47 11.65
CA ASN A 475 -14.63 8.35 12.76
C ASN A 475 -13.70 9.55 12.85
N ALA A 476 -13.66 10.36 11.80
CA ALA A 476 -12.78 11.53 11.70
C ALA A 476 -13.38 12.57 10.77
N ASN A 477 -12.99 13.83 10.97
CA ASN A 477 -13.15 14.83 9.91
C ASN A 477 -12.13 14.53 8.80
N LEU A 478 -12.52 14.71 7.55
CA LEU A 478 -11.71 14.40 6.38
C LEU A 478 -11.73 15.59 5.40
N SER A 479 -10.58 15.97 4.87
CA SER A 479 -10.44 17.02 3.86
C SER A 479 -9.72 16.48 2.63
N ILE A 480 -10.40 16.50 1.49
CA ILE A 480 -9.82 16.23 0.17
C ILE A 480 -9.25 17.55 -0.33
N LEU A 481 -7.93 17.66 -0.40
CA LEU A 481 -7.25 18.91 -0.76
C LEU A 481 -7.32 19.19 -2.29
N PRO A 482 -7.05 20.44 -2.72
CA PRO A 482 -6.97 20.75 -4.15
C PRO A 482 -5.96 19.86 -4.88
N GLY A 483 -6.29 19.44 -6.10
CA GLY A 483 -5.46 18.51 -6.90
C GLY A 483 -5.59 17.04 -6.52
N CYS A 484 -6.27 16.71 -5.40
CA CYS A 484 -6.57 15.33 -5.01
C CYS A 484 -7.89 14.86 -5.63
N THR A 485 -7.85 13.74 -6.35
CA THR A 485 -9.06 12.97 -6.71
C THR A 485 -9.17 11.77 -5.79
N THR A 486 -10.22 11.73 -4.96
CA THR A 486 -10.52 10.60 -4.07
C THR A 486 -11.64 9.76 -4.66
N ILE A 487 -11.37 8.48 -4.90
CA ILE A 487 -12.35 7.53 -5.46
C ILE A 487 -12.93 6.67 -4.33
N LEU A 488 -14.25 6.59 -4.25
CA LEU A 488 -14.95 5.68 -3.35
C LEU A 488 -15.00 4.27 -3.97
N LEU A 489 -14.16 3.35 -3.49
CA LEU A 489 -14.07 1.99 -4.03
C LEU A 489 -15.18 1.06 -3.53
N SER A 490 -15.67 1.29 -2.32
CA SER A 490 -16.75 0.54 -1.69
C SER A 490 -17.62 1.47 -0.86
N ASP A 491 -18.84 1.04 -0.53
CA ASP A 491 -19.68 1.79 0.40
C ASP A 491 -18.94 2.02 1.72
N LYS A 492 -18.98 3.25 2.22
CA LYS A 492 -18.22 3.65 3.41
C LYS A 492 -19.13 4.23 4.46
N VAL A 493 -18.90 3.78 5.69
CA VAL A 493 -19.55 4.34 6.88
C VAL A 493 -18.70 5.48 7.41
N VAL A 494 -19.28 6.67 7.49
CA VAL A 494 -18.73 7.82 8.21
C VAL A 494 -19.58 8.01 9.47
N THR A 495 -18.98 8.28 10.64
CA THR A 495 -19.78 8.56 11.83
C THR A 495 -20.52 9.90 11.71
N ASN A 496 -21.66 10.01 12.39
CA ASN A 496 -22.36 11.28 12.53
C ASN A 496 -21.49 12.37 13.16
N ASN A 497 -21.87 13.62 12.94
CA ASN A 497 -21.18 14.82 13.42
C ASN A 497 -19.75 15.00 12.86
N ARG A 498 -19.34 14.18 11.89
CA ARG A 498 -18.09 14.37 11.15
C ARG A 498 -18.33 15.13 9.86
N THR A 499 -17.32 15.91 9.49
CA THR A 499 -17.32 16.72 8.27
C THR A 499 -16.38 16.12 7.24
N LEU A 500 -16.91 15.89 6.04
CA LEU A 500 -16.15 15.64 4.83
C LEU A 500 -16.08 16.94 4.03
N SER A 501 -14.90 17.53 3.89
CA SER A 501 -14.66 18.74 3.10
C SER A 501 -14.02 18.37 1.77
N VAL A 502 -14.60 18.82 0.67
CA VAL A 502 -14.13 18.54 -0.70
C VAL A 502 -13.61 19.83 -1.31
N ASN A 503 -12.29 19.95 -1.44
CA ASN A 503 -11.62 21.03 -2.19
C ASN A 503 -11.04 20.55 -3.53
N GLY A 504 -10.78 19.24 -3.64
CA GLY A 504 -10.46 18.55 -4.89
C GLY A 504 -11.69 17.85 -5.48
N ILE A 505 -11.56 16.58 -5.84
CA ILE A 505 -12.66 15.78 -6.41
C ILE A 505 -12.96 14.59 -5.49
N LEU A 506 -14.23 14.43 -5.12
CA LEU A 506 -14.75 13.18 -4.56
C LEU A 506 -15.55 12.45 -5.64
N ASP A 507 -15.03 11.33 -6.12
CA ASP A 507 -15.70 10.47 -7.07
C ASP A 507 -16.37 9.30 -6.35
N VAL A 508 -17.70 9.35 -6.25
CA VAL A 508 -18.49 8.36 -5.52
C VAL A 508 -18.88 7.19 -6.43
N GLY A 509 -18.71 7.31 -7.75
CA GLY A 509 -19.14 6.32 -8.73
C GLY A 509 -20.58 5.87 -8.47
N THR A 510 -20.80 4.56 -8.39
CA THR A 510 -22.10 3.95 -8.05
C THR A 510 -22.21 3.54 -6.57
N ARG A 511 -21.27 3.96 -5.72
CA ARG A 511 -21.19 3.58 -4.30
C ARG A 511 -21.97 4.56 -3.42
N GLN A 512 -22.09 4.22 -2.14
CA GLN A 512 -22.80 5.04 -1.15
C GLN A 512 -21.92 5.37 0.07
N LEU A 513 -21.91 6.66 0.45
CA LEU A 513 -21.55 7.11 1.78
C LEU A 513 -22.80 7.06 2.68
N ARG A 514 -22.64 6.54 3.90
CA ARG A 514 -23.71 6.42 4.89
C ARG A 514 -23.21 6.66 6.31
N THR A 515 -24.13 6.93 7.21
CA THR A 515 -23.92 6.89 8.67
C THR A 515 -24.69 5.69 9.23
N LEU A 516 -24.34 5.19 10.42
CA LEU A 516 -25.15 4.16 11.09
C LEU A 516 -26.33 4.76 11.85
N SER A 517 -26.16 5.98 12.35
CA SER A 517 -27.17 6.79 13.02
C SER A 517 -26.78 8.26 12.91
N GLY A 518 -27.75 9.17 13.03
CA GLY A 518 -27.53 10.62 12.96
C GLY A 518 -27.02 11.12 11.61
N THR A 519 -26.58 12.38 11.59
CA THR A 519 -26.23 13.10 10.36
C THR A 519 -24.76 13.53 10.38
N ALA A 520 -24.03 13.24 9.30
CA ALA A 520 -22.71 13.80 9.01
C ALA A 520 -22.84 15.00 8.07
N THR A 521 -21.75 15.73 7.82
CA THR A 521 -21.76 16.90 6.94
C THR A 521 -20.84 16.70 5.75
N LEU A 522 -21.32 17.02 4.55
CA LEU A 522 -20.53 17.10 3.32
C LEU A 522 -20.46 18.55 2.87
N ASN A 523 -19.26 19.13 2.88
CA ASN A 523 -19.00 20.47 2.39
C ASN A 523 -18.28 20.38 1.03
N ILE A 524 -18.93 20.83 -0.03
CA ILE A 524 -18.28 20.99 -1.33
C ILE A 524 -17.85 22.45 -1.44
N ASN A 525 -16.54 22.68 -1.32
CA ASN A 525 -15.96 24.02 -1.30
C ASN A 525 -15.88 24.61 -2.71
N SER A 526 -15.47 25.88 -2.84
CA SER A 526 -15.56 26.66 -4.08
C SER A 526 -14.83 26.06 -5.30
N THR A 527 -13.80 25.25 -5.07
CA THR A 527 -13.07 24.49 -6.11
C THR A 527 -13.41 23.00 -6.10
N GLY A 528 -14.22 22.57 -5.14
CA GLY A 528 -14.57 21.19 -4.90
C GLY A 528 -15.56 20.66 -5.92
N MET A 529 -15.44 19.37 -6.21
CA MET A 529 -16.36 18.64 -7.07
C MET A 529 -16.77 17.32 -6.43
N VAL A 530 -18.07 17.01 -6.47
CA VAL A 530 -18.56 15.65 -6.25
C VAL A 530 -19.03 15.08 -7.58
N ARG A 531 -18.52 13.90 -7.93
CA ARG A 531 -18.94 13.14 -9.10
C ARG A 531 -19.72 11.91 -8.67
N THR A 532 -20.85 11.65 -9.32
CA THR A 532 -21.69 10.48 -9.07
C THR A 532 -22.18 9.83 -10.37
N ALA A 533 -22.04 8.50 -10.42
CA ALA A 533 -22.66 7.62 -11.40
C ALA A 533 -23.83 6.82 -10.79
N ASN A 534 -24.21 7.10 -9.54
CA ASN A 534 -25.30 6.42 -8.86
C ASN A 534 -26.63 6.79 -9.52
N ALA A 535 -27.43 5.77 -9.88
CA ALA A 535 -28.68 5.94 -10.59
C ALA A 535 -29.72 6.79 -9.82
N SER A 536 -29.69 6.76 -8.49
CA SER A 536 -30.58 7.56 -7.62
C SER A 536 -30.00 8.94 -7.26
N GLY A 537 -28.89 9.33 -7.89
CA GLY A 537 -28.27 10.64 -7.75
C GLY A 537 -27.44 10.82 -6.48
N VAL A 538 -27.38 12.07 -6.00
CA VAL A 538 -26.54 12.45 -4.85
C VAL A 538 -27.22 12.07 -3.55
N ILE A 539 -28.48 12.45 -3.30
CA ILE A 539 -29.19 12.14 -2.06
C ILE A 539 -30.44 11.32 -2.37
N ALA A 540 -30.45 10.07 -1.92
CA ALA A 540 -31.61 9.16 -1.96
C ALA A 540 -31.34 7.98 -0.98
N GLU A 541 -32.34 7.15 -0.70
CA GLU A 541 -32.12 5.95 0.14
C GLU A 541 -31.02 5.04 -0.44
N THR A 542 -30.97 4.94 -1.77
CA THR A 542 -29.95 4.21 -2.55
C THR A 542 -28.98 5.13 -3.31
N GLY A 543 -29.00 6.44 -3.04
CA GLY A 543 -28.15 7.44 -3.69
C GLY A 543 -26.70 7.41 -3.22
N SER A 544 -25.85 8.27 -3.79
CA SER A 544 -24.45 8.40 -3.37
C SER A 544 -24.29 8.78 -1.88
N LEU A 545 -25.24 9.51 -1.35
CA LEU A 545 -25.41 9.84 0.06
C LEU A 545 -26.78 9.30 0.47
N LYS A 546 -26.81 8.48 1.51
CA LYS A 546 -28.07 7.97 2.05
C LYS A 546 -28.93 9.12 2.61
N THR A 547 -30.22 9.16 2.27
CA THR A 547 -31.14 10.19 2.77
C THR A 547 -31.16 10.25 4.31
N GLY A 548 -31.17 11.47 4.88
CA GLY A 548 -31.16 11.71 6.32
C GLY A 548 -29.81 11.47 7.02
N ASN A 549 -28.83 10.88 6.31
CA ASN A 549 -27.50 10.61 6.88
C ASN A 549 -26.53 11.78 6.67
N PHE A 550 -26.79 12.69 5.72
CA PHE A 550 -25.92 13.81 5.41
C PHE A 550 -26.65 15.14 5.32
N SER A 551 -26.07 16.19 5.91
CA SER A 551 -26.30 17.58 5.52
C SER A 551 -25.27 17.99 4.48
N VAL A 552 -25.72 18.57 3.38
CA VAL A 552 -24.84 18.96 2.25
C VAL A 552 -24.79 20.48 2.15
N SER A 553 -23.60 21.04 1.99
CA SER A 553 -23.39 22.44 1.65
C SER A 553 -22.63 22.57 0.33
N LEU A 554 -23.09 23.50 -0.52
CA LEU A 554 -22.49 23.81 -1.82
C LEU A 554 -21.99 25.26 -1.78
N ALA A 555 -20.68 25.46 -1.66
CA ALA A 555 -20.09 26.79 -1.66
C ALA A 555 -20.09 27.38 -3.09
N PRO A 556 -20.21 28.71 -3.28
CA PRO A 556 -20.10 29.33 -4.60
C PRO A 556 -18.86 28.86 -5.37
N GLY A 557 -19.06 28.37 -6.60
CA GLY A 557 -18.01 27.77 -7.43
C GLY A 557 -17.95 26.24 -7.39
N SER A 558 -18.52 25.59 -6.36
CA SER A 558 -18.56 24.12 -6.26
C SER A 558 -19.28 23.47 -7.45
N THR A 559 -18.92 22.22 -7.76
CA THR A 559 -19.52 21.47 -8.87
C THR A 559 -20.09 20.14 -8.41
N VAL A 560 -21.28 19.81 -8.90
CA VAL A 560 -21.83 18.45 -8.84
C VAL A 560 -21.87 17.89 -10.25
N GLU A 561 -21.23 16.74 -10.44
CA GLU A 561 -21.16 16.04 -11.72
C GLU A 561 -21.98 14.74 -11.68
N TYR A 562 -22.89 14.58 -12.65
CA TYR A 562 -23.66 13.36 -12.87
C TYR A 562 -23.13 12.67 -14.12
N ASN A 563 -22.45 11.53 -13.96
CA ASN A 563 -21.66 10.90 -15.02
C ASN A 563 -22.05 9.45 -15.33
N ALA A 564 -23.22 8.96 -14.90
CA ALA A 564 -23.61 7.58 -15.21
C ALA A 564 -23.66 7.34 -16.73
N LEU A 565 -23.51 6.10 -17.19
CA LEU A 565 -23.65 5.76 -18.61
C LEU A 565 -25.11 5.50 -19.04
N GLY A 566 -25.99 5.33 -18.06
CA GLY A 566 -27.42 5.10 -18.27
C GLY A 566 -28.28 6.18 -17.60
N LYS A 567 -29.54 5.79 -17.31
CA LYS A 567 -30.50 6.63 -16.61
C LYS A 567 -29.97 7.02 -15.23
N GLN A 568 -30.18 8.27 -14.86
CA GLN A 568 -29.75 8.81 -13.59
C GLN A 568 -30.72 9.90 -13.13
N GLU A 569 -31.04 9.92 -11.84
CA GLU A 569 -31.83 10.99 -11.25
C GLU A 569 -30.94 12.16 -10.79
N LEU A 570 -31.37 13.39 -11.08
CA LEU A 570 -30.77 14.60 -10.54
C LEU A 570 -31.49 14.97 -9.25
N THR A 571 -30.71 15.12 -8.18
CA THR A 571 -31.24 15.32 -6.84
C THR A 571 -31.77 16.73 -6.70
N ILE A 572 -33.01 16.90 -6.21
CA ILE A 572 -33.59 18.21 -5.90
C ILE A 572 -33.91 18.29 -4.41
N ALA A 573 -34.60 17.29 -3.88
CA ALA A 573 -34.99 17.25 -2.48
C ALA A 573 -33.75 17.13 -1.57
N ASN A 574 -33.71 17.92 -0.50
CA ASN A 574 -32.66 17.91 0.52
C ASN A 574 -31.26 18.30 0.04
N LEU A 575 -31.13 18.84 -1.18
CA LEU A 575 -29.89 19.39 -1.71
C LEU A 575 -30.04 20.91 -1.88
N PRO A 576 -29.05 21.74 -1.50
CA PRO A 576 -29.04 23.15 -1.86
C PRO A 576 -29.04 23.33 -3.39
N ALA A 577 -29.41 24.53 -3.84
CA ALA A 577 -29.32 24.89 -5.26
C ALA A 577 -27.90 24.66 -5.79
N TYR A 578 -27.80 24.10 -7.00
CA TYR A 578 -26.52 23.78 -7.61
C TYR A 578 -25.74 25.06 -7.89
N GLN A 579 -24.47 25.09 -7.46
CA GLN A 579 -23.58 26.18 -7.87
C GLN A 579 -23.09 25.95 -9.29
N ASN A 580 -22.55 24.77 -9.59
CA ASN A 580 -22.38 24.29 -10.96
C ASN A 580 -22.92 22.86 -11.06
N LEU A 581 -23.63 22.57 -12.15
CA LEU A 581 -24.16 21.27 -12.49
C LEU A 581 -23.53 20.81 -13.81
N LEU A 582 -22.76 19.73 -13.75
CA LEU A 582 -22.15 19.11 -14.92
C LEU A 582 -22.83 17.77 -15.20
N LEU A 583 -23.35 17.60 -16.40
CA LEU A 583 -23.84 16.32 -16.87
C LEU A 583 -22.85 15.75 -17.88
N SER A 584 -22.28 14.62 -17.54
CA SER A 584 -21.31 13.90 -18.37
C SER A 584 -21.73 12.43 -18.48
N GLY A 585 -20.85 11.59 -19.04
CA GLY A 585 -21.20 10.21 -19.37
C GLY A 585 -22.23 10.16 -20.51
N THR A 586 -23.12 9.18 -20.46
CA THR A 586 -24.14 8.97 -21.49
C THR A 586 -25.52 8.75 -20.87
N GLY A 587 -26.56 8.94 -21.68
CA GLY A 587 -27.93 8.62 -21.28
C GLY A 587 -28.65 9.76 -20.55
N ILE A 588 -29.86 9.45 -20.08
CA ILE A 588 -30.83 10.45 -19.61
C ILE A 588 -30.66 10.73 -18.12
N LYS A 589 -30.43 12.01 -17.80
CA LYS A 589 -30.35 12.57 -16.46
C LYS A 589 -31.65 13.30 -16.16
N THR A 590 -32.55 12.64 -15.43
CA THR A 590 -33.90 13.16 -15.19
C THR A 590 -33.95 13.94 -13.87
N ALA A 591 -34.45 15.16 -13.90
CA ALA A 591 -34.76 15.93 -12.70
C ALA A 591 -35.78 15.20 -11.83
N GLN A 592 -35.52 15.07 -10.53
CA GLN A 592 -36.51 14.51 -9.59
C GLN A 592 -37.80 15.34 -9.58
N SER A 593 -38.94 14.70 -9.34
CA SER A 593 -40.20 15.41 -9.13
C SER A 593 -40.28 16.01 -7.72
N GLY A 594 -41.22 16.91 -7.50
CA GLY A 594 -41.48 17.55 -6.21
C GLY A 594 -40.76 18.90 -6.01
N GLY A 595 -40.16 19.48 -7.05
CA GLY A 595 -39.55 20.81 -6.96
C GLY A 595 -38.90 21.30 -8.27
N ASN A 596 -38.44 22.55 -8.24
CA ASN A 596 -37.66 23.14 -9.34
C ASN A 596 -36.19 22.71 -9.26
N LEU A 597 -35.58 22.46 -10.42
CA LEU A 597 -34.13 22.30 -10.51
C LEU A 597 -33.50 23.69 -10.52
N ILE A 598 -32.77 24.07 -9.46
CA ILE A 598 -32.21 25.42 -9.32
C ILE A 598 -30.69 25.37 -9.55
N VAL A 599 -30.20 26.19 -10.47
CA VAL A 599 -28.77 26.37 -10.76
C VAL A 599 -28.39 27.85 -10.65
N GLN A 600 -27.30 28.14 -9.94
CA GLN A 600 -26.81 29.50 -9.68
C GLN A 600 -25.61 29.91 -10.53
N GLY A 601 -24.87 28.93 -11.08
CA GLY A 601 -23.74 29.12 -11.98
C GLY A 601 -23.96 28.35 -13.28
N THR A 602 -23.05 27.46 -13.66
CA THR A 602 -23.13 26.79 -14.97
C THR A 602 -23.87 25.46 -14.86
N CYS A 603 -24.91 25.28 -15.68
CA CYS A 603 -25.47 23.98 -16.05
C CYS A 603 -24.90 23.58 -17.42
N ARG A 604 -24.06 22.54 -17.47
CA ARG A 604 -23.40 22.10 -18.69
C ARG A 604 -23.78 20.67 -19.02
N ILE A 605 -24.26 20.46 -20.25
CA ILE A 605 -24.66 19.15 -20.77
C ILE A 605 -23.62 18.69 -21.78
N GLY A 606 -22.85 17.68 -21.40
CA GLY A 606 -21.81 17.07 -22.21
C GLY A 606 -22.35 16.23 -23.36
N SER A 607 -21.44 15.84 -24.26
CA SER A 607 -21.76 14.96 -25.38
C SER A 607 -22.30 13.61 -24.90
N GLY A 608 -23.41 13.14 -25.48
CA GLY A 608 -24.06 11.88 -25.14
C GLY A 608 -24.96 11.92 -23.90
N ALA A 609 -24.91 12.99 -23.11
CA ALA A 609 -25.79 13.19 -21.95
C ALA A 609 -27.07 13.94 -22.34
N THR A 610 -28.19 13.56 -21.71
CA THR A 610 -29.46 14.28 -21.84
C THR A 610 -29.89 14.82 -20.48
N LEU A 611 -30.12 16.14 -20.33
CA LEU A 611 -30.90 16.67 -19.21
C LEU A 611 -32.38 16.55 -19.55
N ALA A 612 -33.15 15.79 -18.79
CA ALA A 612 -34.60 15.70 -18.95
C ALA A 612 -35.31 16.32 -17.74
N LEU A 613 -36.25 17.24 -17.97
CA LEU A 613 -37.20 17.68 -16.96
C LEU A 613 -38.40 16.73 -16.90
N THR A 614 -39.25 16.88 -15.89
CA THR A 614 -40.40 15.99 -15.65
C THR A 614 -41.57 16.23 -16.60
N GLY A 615 -41.60 17.40 -17.24
CA GLY A 615 -42.73 17.84 -18.08
C GLY A 615 -43.88 18.46 -17.28
N ASN A 616 -43.77 18.55 -15.96
CA ASN A 616 -44.77 19.19 -15.11
C ASN A 616 -44.60 20.73 -15.14
N PRO A 617 -45.67 21.51 -15.38
CA PRO A 617 -45.58 22.97 -15.51
C PRO A 617 -45.08 23.71 -14.26
N VAL A 618 -45.11 23.08 -13.08
CA VAL A 618 -44.59 23.67 -11.84
C VAL A 618 -43.18 23.19 -11.47
N GLU A 619 -42.59 22.30 -12.26
CA GLU A 619 -41.25 21.73 -12.04
C GLU A 619 -40.34 22.15 -13.20
N ASN A 620 -39.65 23.27 -12.98
CA ASN A 620 -38.92 23.99 -14.02
C ASN A 620 -37.41 23.99 -13.73
N LEU A 621 -36.60 24.34 -14.75
CA LEU A 621 -35.21 24.70 -14.56
C LEU A 621 -35.13 26.21 -14.25
N TYR A 622 -34.65 26.55 -13.05
CA TYR A 622 -34.39 27.92 -12.62
C TYR A 622 -32.90 28.24 -12.78
N LEU A 623 -32.58 29.14 -13.72
CA LEU A 623 -31.27 29.73 -13.92
C LEU A 623 -31.24 31.08 -13.21
N ASN A 624 -30.70 31.14 -12.00
CA ASN A 624 -30.71 32.35 -11.18
C ASN A 624 -29.39 33.11 -11.27
N ASN A 625 -29.40 34.39 -10.88
CA ASN A 625 -28.22 35.27 -10.93
C ASN A 625 -27.67 35.40 -12.36
N SER A 626 -26.41 35.00 -12.58
CA SER A 626 -25.77 34.95 -13.89
C SER A 626 -25.56 33.51 -14.36
N ALA A 627 -26.46 32.61 -13.94
CA ALA A 627 -26.39 31.21 -14.33
C ALA A 627 -26.46 31.04 -15.86
N THR A 628 -25.78 30.02 -16.37
CA THR A 628 -25.78 29.70 -17.79
C THR A 628 -26.20 28.25 -18.02
N LEU A 629 -27.03 28.03 -19.04
CA LEU A 629 -27.22 26.69 -19.61
C LEU A 629 -26.37 26.56 -20.88
N GLN A 630 -25.58 25.50 -20.93
CA GLN A 630 -24.69 25.18 -22.04
C GLN A 630 -24.99 23.76 -22.53
N VAL A 631 -25.69 23.66 -23.67
CA VAL A 631 -25.92 22.39 -24.36
C VAL A 631 -24.80 22.19 -25.39
N LEU A 632 -23.81 21.37 -25.08
CA LEU A 632 -22.65 21.17 -25.95
C LEU A 632 -22.98 20.30 -27.17
N PRO A 633 -22.11 20.27 -28.20
CA PRO A 633 -22.27 19.35 -29.33
C PRO A 633 -22.47 17.90 -28.86
N GLY A 634 -23.55 17.27 -29.34
CA GLY A 634 -23.95 15.91 -28.97
C GLY A 634 -24.64 15.78 -27.60
N GLY A 635 -24.75 16.85 -26.81
CA GLY A 635 -25.58 16.90 -25.61
C GLY A 635 -27.03 17.23 -25.95
N THR A 636 -27.98 16.83 -25.10
CA THR A 636 -29.41 17.10 -25.30
C THR A 636 -30.05 17.72 -24.06
N PHE A 637 -30.87 18.76 -24.25
CA PHE A 637 -31.82 19.21 -23.24
C PHE A 637 -33.23 18.79 -23.68
N ASP A 638 -33.99 18.11 -22.82
CA ASP A 638 -35.40 17.74 -23.02
C ASP A 638 -36.23 18.42 -21.91
N ASN A 639 -37.14 19.31 -22.28
CA ASN A 639 -38.01 19.96 -21.31
C ASN A 639 -39.14 19.04 -20.79
N GLY A 640 -39.26 17.81 -21.31
CA GLY A 640 -40.14 16.76 -20.81
C GLY A 640 -41.64 16.97 -21.08
N GLY A 641 -42.06 18.15 -21.53
CA GLY A 641 -43.47 18.50 -21.68
C GLY A 641 -43.69 19.99 -21.48
N GLU A 642 -44.40 20.36 -20.40
CA GLU A 642 -44.74 21.75 -20.07
C GLU A 642 -43.75 22.39 -19.08
N SER A 643 -42.64 21.71 -18.73
CA SER A 643 -41.60 22.34 -17.93
C SER A 643 -40.87 23.41 -18.74
N SER A 644 -40.51 24.49 -18.08
CA SER A 644 -39.85 25.66 -18.68
C SER A 644 -38.45 25.90 -18.13
N ILE A 645 -37.67 26.71 -18.83
CA ILE A 645 -36.44 27.33 -18.35
C ILE A 645 -36.73 28.78 -18.02
N THR A 646 -36.58 29.15 -16.75
CA THR A 646 -36.91 30.48 -16.24
C THR A 646 -35.88 30.94 -15.22
N SER A 647 -36.10 32.12 -14.63
CA SER A 647 -35.25 32.69 -13.58
C SER A 647 -36.10 33.43 -12.57
N SER A 648 -35.76 33.32 -11.28
CA SER A 648 -36.35 34.19 -10.23
C SER A 648 -35.52 35.44 -9.95
N SER A 649 -34.32 35.55 -10.55
CA SER A 649 -33.41 36.68 -10.35
C SER A 649 -32.34 36.74 -11.44
N GLY A 650 -31.77 37.93 -11.63
CA GLY A 650 -30.58 38.13 -12.47
C GLY A 650 -30.86 38.13 -13.99
N SER A 651 -29.83 37.82 -14.76
CA SER A 651 -29.84 37.84 -16.24
C SER A 651 -29.10 36.59 -16.74
N PRO A 652 -29.77 35.42 -16.73
CA PRO A 652 -29.17 34.18 -17.18
C PRO A 652 -28.98 34.15 -18.70
N ALA A 653 -28.15 33.22 -19.18
CA ALA A 653 -27.94 32.99 -20.59
C ALA A 653 -28.11 31.51 -20.96
N ILE A 654 -28.59 31.25 -22.18
CA ILE A 654 -28.72 29.91 -22.73
C ILE A 654 -27.92 29.85 -24.03
N SER A 655 -27.05 28.84 -24.16
CA SER A 655 -26.28 28.56 -25.37
C SER A 655 -26.48 27.12 -25.79
N ILE A 656 -26.80 26.92 -27.07
CA ILE A 656 -27.18 25.61 -27.60
C ILE A 656 -26.30 25.32 -28.82
N ALA A 657 -25.43 24.32 -28.70
CA ALA A 657 -24.65 23.74 -29.79
C ALA A 657 -25.02 22.26 -30.04
N GLY A 658 -25.73 21.63 -29.10
CA GLY A 658 -26.32 20.29 -29.24
C GLY A 658 -27.80 20.34 -29.61
N THR A 659 -28.58 19.42 -29.04
CA THR A 659 -30.03 19.31 -29.28
C THR A 659 -30.83 19.93 -28.16
N PHE A 660 -31.80 20.77 -28.49
CA PHE A 660 -32.87 21.17 -27.58
C PHE A 660 -34.18 20.55 -28.05
N LEU A 661 -34.69 19.61 -27.26
CA LEU A 661 -35.95 18.92 -27.48
C LEU A 661 -37.04 19.64 -26.67
N THR A 662 -37.96 20.28 -27.38
CA THR A 662 -39.17 20.86 -26.79
C THR A 662 -40.38 19.97 -27.07
N ARG A 663 -41.10 19.63 -26.00
CA ARG A 663 -42.39 18.94 -26.01
C ARG A 663 -43.54 19.84 -25.54
N ASP A 664 -43.25 21.11 -25.31
CA ASP A 664 -44.22 22.11 -24.88
C ASP A 664 -45.19 22.43 -26.02
N ARG A 665 -46.49 22.49 -25.74
CA ARG A 665 -47.51 22.79 -26.78
C ARG A 665 -47.27 24.16 -27.43
N GLN A 666 -46.85 25.14 -26.64
CA GLN A 666 -46.50 26.48 -27.11
C GLN A 666 -45.09 26.53 -27.72
N GLY A 667 -44.32 25.44 -27.76
CA GLY A 667 -43.09 25.33 -28.55
C GLY A 667 -41.81 25.68 -27.81
N PHE A 668 -40.89 26.34 -28.49
CA PHE A 668 -39.52 26.57 -28.03
C PHE A 668 -39.38 27.84 -27.20
N ILE A 669 -39.78 29.00 -27.71
CA ILE A 669 -39.54 30.31 -27.08
C ILE A 669 -40.81 31.17 -27.03
N GLY A 670 -40.91 32.07 -26.05
CA GLY A 670 -42.02 33.01 -25.90
C GLY A 670 -43.08 32.59 -24.87
N THR A 671 -44.12 33.40 -24.70
CA THR A 671 -45.08 33.27 -23.59
C THR A 671 -45.65 31.85 -23.47
N GLY A 672 -45.37 31.20 -22.34
CA GLY A 672 -45.85 29.87 -22.02
C GLY A 672 -45.18 28.72 -22.78
N ALA A 673 -44.10 28.98 -23.52
CA ALA A 673 -43.29 27.96 -24.19
C ALA A 673 -42.17 27.44 -23.28
N ALA A 674 -41.35 26.50 -23.79
CA ALA A 674 -40.24 25.91 -23.05
C ALA A 674 -39.23 26.95 -22.52
N ILE A 675 -39.06 28.08 -23.20
CA ILE A 675 -38.23 29.21 -22.75
C ILE A 675 -39.07 30.51 -22.82
N PRO A 676 -39.71 30.93 -21.73
CA PRO A 676 -40.65 32.04 -21.77
C PRO A 676 -40.04 33.42 -22.02
N THR A 677 -38.89 33.71 -21.39
CA THR A 677 -38.35 35.09 -21.30
C THR A 677 -36.88 35.21 -21.66
N ILE A 678 -36.10 34.13 -21.61
CA ILE A 678 -34.65 34.16 -21.87
C ILE A 678 -34.44 33.99 -23.38
N ASN A 679 -33.63 34.86 -24.00
CA ASN A 679 -33.32 34.71 -25.42
C ASN A 679 -32.13 33.73 -25.61
N PRO A 680 -32.34 32.51 -26.15
CA PRO A 680 -31.26 31.56 -26.32
C PRO A 680 -30.36 31.93 -27.51
N GLN A 681 -29.07 31.65 -27.38
CA GLN A 681 -28.12 31.69 -28.49
C GLN A 681 -28.03 30.30 -29.15
N LEU A 682 -28.42 30.23 -30.42
CA LEU A 682 -28.23 29.04 -31.25
C LEU A 682 -26.84 29.10 -31.89
N LEU A 683 -26.02 28.09 -31.63
CA LEU A 683 -24.66 27.96 -32.15
C LEU A 683 -24.66 27.00 -33.34
N ALA A 684 -23.68 27.16 -34.23
CA ALA A 684 -23.55 26.36 -35.44
C ALA A 684 -23.67 24.84 -35.15
N GLY A 685 -24.49 24.15 -35.94
CA GLY A 685 -24.74 22.72 -35.80
C GLY A 685 -25.79 22.34 -34.74
N SER A 686 -26.34 23.29 -33.98
CA SER A 686 -27.43 23.02 -33.04
C SER A 686 -28.69 22.50 -33.73
N VAL A 687 -29.48 21.73 -32.99
CA VAL A 687 -30.77 21.17 -33.44
C VAL A 687 -31.86 21.59 -32.45
N ILE A 688 -32.91 22.23 -32.92
CA ILE A 688 -34.13 22.44 -32.14
C ILE A 688 -35.17 21.43 -32.61
N ASP A 689 -35.57 20.51 -31.73
CA ASP A 689 -36.49 19.43 -32.03
C ASP A 689 -37.87 19.66 -31.40
N PHE A 690 -38.89 19.77 -32.25
CA PHE A 690 -40.30 19.89 -31.90
C PHE A 690 -40.92 18.49 -31.76
N GLY A 691 -40.65 17.88 -30.61
CA GLY A 691 -40.89 16.46 -30.35
C GLY A 691 -42.15 16.15 -29.55
N ARG A 692 -43.10 17.09 -29.40
CA ARG A 692 -44.36 16.81 -28.68
C ARG A 692 -45.16 15.69 -29.37
N SER A 693 -45.78 14.80 -28.61
CA SER A 693 -46.83 13.93 -29.16
C SER A 693 -48.15 14.69 -29.18
N GLY A 694 -48.55 15.16 -30.36
CA GLY A 694 -49.69 16.06 -30.56
C GLY A 694 -49.26 17.43 -31.08
N ASP A 695 -50.26 18.29 -31.29
CA ASP A 695 -50.04 19.55 -32.00
C ASP A 695 -49.12 20.51 -31.22
N GLN A 696 -48.29 21.23 -31.96
CA GLN A 696 -47.25 22.08 -31.40
C GLN A 696 -46.98 23.30 -32.27
N SER A 697 -46.80 24.45 -31.61
CA SER A 697 -46.39 25.69 -32.29
C SER A 697 -44.87 25.71 -32.56
N ILE A 698 -44.47 26.16 -33.74
CA ILE A 698 -43.06 26.46 -34.09
C ILE A 698 -42.88 27.96 -34.17
N GLN A 699 -41.95 28.51 -33.39
CA GLN A 699 -41.67 29.95 -33.43
C GLN A 699 -40.73 30.32 -34.56
N ALA A 700 -40.89 31.55 -35.06
CA ALA A 700 -40.12 32.13 -36.15
C ALA A 700 -39.19 33.28 -35.69
N THR A 701 -39.04 33.47 -34.39
CA THR A 701 -38.31 34.61 -33.80
C THR A 701 -36.78 34.47 -33.85
N LEU A 702 -36.27 33.27 -34.13
CA LEU A 702 -34.84 32.99 -34.32
C LEU A 702 -34.62 32.26 -35.65
N THR A 703 -33.43 32.41 -36.22
CA THR A 703 -32.98 31.55 -37.33
C THR A 703 -32.43 30.26 -36.74
N TYR A 704 -33.02 29.12 -37.13
CA TYR A 704 -32.57 27.81 -36.68
C TYR A 704 -31.33 27.37 -37.46
N GLU A 705 -30.35 26.79 -36.77
CA GLU A 705 -29.25 26.11 -37.44
C GLU A 705 -29.74 24.80 -38.05
N ASN A 706 -30.39 23.96 -37.27
CA ASN A 706 -31.20 22.85 -37.75
C ASN A 706 -32.52 22.80 -36.99
N LEU A 707 -33.59 22.38 -37.67
CA LEU A 707 -34.90 22.17 -37.07
C LEU A 707 -35.32 20.72 -37.30
N SER A 708 -35.84 20.09 -36.25
CA SER A 708 -36.38 18.73 -36.31
C SER A 708 -37.83 18.72 -35.83
N CYS A 709 -38.65 17.86 -36.43
CA CYS A 709 -39.95 17.47 -35.90
C CYS A 709 -39.96 15.95 -35.73
N SER A 710 -39.70 15.49 -34.51
CA SER A 710 -39.67 14.05 -34.18
C SER A 710 -40.96 13.49 -33.60
N GLY A 711 -41.84 14.35 -33.07
CA GLY A 711 -43.08 13.96 -32.41
C GLY A 711 -44.28 13.86 -33.34
N THR A 712 -45.37 13.23 -32.88
CA THR A 712 -46.61 13.08 -33.66
C THR A 712 -47.46 14.36 -33.66
N GLY A 713 -48.54 14.39 -34.46
CA GLY A 713 -49.45 15.55 -34.56
C GLY A 713 -48.95 16.62 -35.53
N ILE A 714 -49.68 17.74 -35.57
CA ILE A 714 -49.41 18.85 -36.50
C ILE A 714 -48.50 19.88 -35.85
N LYS A 715 -47.38 20.17 -36.51
CA LYS A 715 -46.42 21.21 -36.12
C LYS A 715 -46.68 22.43 -37.01
N THR A 716 -47.06 23.54 -36.39
CA THR A 716 -47.53 24.73 -37.13
C THR A 716 -46.63 25.93 -36.85
N PRO A 717 -45.95 26.49 -37.86
CA PRO A 717 -45.22 27.74 -37.75
C PRO A 717 -46.12 28.91 -37.38
N SER A 718 -45.70 29.74 -36.43
CA SER A 718 -46.39 30.99 -36.08
C SER A 718 -46.12 32.14 -37.05
N ASN A 719 -45.05 32.05 -37.85
CA ASN A 719 -44.70 32.95 -38.96
C ASN A 719 -43.70 32.21 -39.89
N ALA A 720 -43.09 32.90 -40.85
CA ALA A 720 -42.04 32.35 -41.72
C ALA A 720 -40.81 31.91 -40.92
N VAL A 721 -40.41 30.64 -41.06
CA VAL A 721 -39.32 30.03 -40.28
C VAL A 721 -38.06 29.90 -41.13
N ALA A 722 -36.99 30.58 -40.72
CA ALA A 722 -35.69 30.50 -41.38
C ALA A 722 -34.83 29.36 -40.79
N ILE A 723 -34.18 28.58 -41.66
CA ILE A 723 -33.33 27.44 -41.28
C ILE A 723 -32.04 27.50 -42.12
N ASN A 724 -30.87 27.61 -41.48
CA ASN A 724 -29.58 27.69 -42.17
C ASN A 724 -29.10 26.33 -42.70
N GLY A 725 -29.28 25.28 -41.91
CA GLY A 725 -28.83 23.91 -42.19
C GLY A 725 -29.96 23.02 -42.67
N THR A 726 -30.33 22.01 -41.89
CA THR A 726 -31.25 20.94 -42.32
C THR A 726 -32.56 20.98 -41.54
N LEU A 727 -33.65 20.78 -42.27
CA LEU A 727 -34.96 20.43 -41.75
C LEU A 727 -35.11 18.90 -41.71
N TYR A 728 -35.35 18.35 -40.52
CA TYR A 728 -35.57 16.92 -40.29
C TYR A 728 -37.03 16.64 -39.95
N LEU A 729 -37.66 15.70 -40.65
CA LEU A 729 -38.97 15.16 -40.31
C LEU A 729 -38.86 13.64 -40.16
N SER A 730 -39.38 13.09 -39.07
CA SER A 730 -39.33 11.65 -38.79
C SER A 730 -40.64 11.17 -38.17
N GLY A 731 -40.81 9.86 -37.98
CA GLY A 731 -42.04 9.36 -37.40
C GLY A 731 -43.24 9.58 -38.30
N SER A 732 -44.35 9.89 -37.65
CA SER A 732 -45.58 10.39 -38.27
C SER A 732 -45.73 11.91 -38.05
N ALA A 733 -44.63 12.64 -37.93
CA ALA A 733 -44.67 14.10 -37.75
C ALA A 733 -45.29 14.76 -38.99
N ILE A 734 -46.21 15.69 -38.76
CA ILE A 734 -46.77 16.54 -39.82
C ILE A 734 -46.28 17.96 -39.58
N LEU A 735 -45.51 18.52 -40.51
CA LEU A 735 -45.15 19.93 -40.50
C LEU A 735 -46.03 20.69 -41.49
N ASP A 736 -46.94 21.51 -40.97
CA ASP A 736 -47.90 22.28 -41.77
C ASP A 736 -47.40 23.70 -42.02
N GLY A 737 -46.76 23.89 -43.17
CA GLY A 737 -46.32 25.18 -43.70
C GLY A 737 -47.30 25.82 -44.68
N THR A 738 -48.57 25.45 -44.68
CA THR A 738 -49.54 25.99 -45.65
C THR A 738 -49.64 27.52 -45.57
N ALA A 739 -49.62 28.07 -44.36
CA ALA A 739 -49.77 29.51 -44.10
C ALA A 739 -48.44 30.29 -44.15
N HIS A 740 -47.29 29.63 -43.98
CA HIS A 740 -46.01 30.30 -43.76
C HIS A 740 -44.86 29.58 -44.45
N THR A 741 -43.89 30.35 -44.95
CA THR A 741 -42.68 29.79 -45.58
C THR A 741 -41.80 29.08 -44.56
N ILE A 742 -41.28 27.92 -44.91
CA ILE A 742 -40.36 27.13 -44.06
C ILE A 742 -39.05 26.89 -44.82
N GLY A 743 -37.94 27.28 -44.20
CA GLY A 743 -36.59 27.15 -44.75
C GLY A 743 -36.14 28.33 -45.60
N GLY A 744 -35.20 28.08 -46.49
CA GLY A 744 -34.57 29.05 -47.38
C GLY A 744 -33.76 28.36 -48.48
N THR A 745 -33.06 29.16 -49.29
CA THR A 745 -32.38 28.70 -50.51
C THR A 745 -31.29 27.64 -50.30
N LEU A 746 -30.70 27.57 -49.11
CA LEU A 746 -29.65 26.61 -48.75
C LEU A 746 -30.13 25.52 -47.78
N THR A 747 -31.39 25.57 -47.34
CA THR A 747 -31.91 24.60 -46.36
C THR A 747 -32.01 23.22 -46.98
N ASN A 748 -31.39 22.21 -46.36
CA ASN A 748 -31.57 20.81 -46.73
C ASN A 748 -32.86 20.25 -46.13
N LEU A 749 -33.42 19.20 -46.76
CA LEU A 749 -34.58 18.48 -46.26
C LEU A 749 -34.25 16.99 -46.11
N THR A 750 -34.44 16.46 -44.91
CA THR A 750 -34.41 15.02 -44.64
C THR A 750 -35.76 14.58 -44.10
N MET A 751 -36.40 13.63 -44.77
CA MET A 751 -37.66 13.05 -44.32
C MET A 751 -37.53 11.53 -44.24
N ASN A 752 -38.00 10.97 -43.12
CA ASN A 752 -37.98 9.53 -42.85
C ASN A 752 -39.38 9.02 -42.50
N GLU A 753 -39.54 7.69 -42.55
CA GLU A 753 -40.76 6.98 -42.15
C GLU A 753 -42.01 7.51 -42.87
N SER A 754 -43.11 7.76 -42.14
CA SER A 754 -44.38 8.27 -42.69
C SER A 754 -44.55 9.77 -42.44
N SER A 755 -43.46 10.52 -42.35
CA SER A 755 -43.51 11.96 -42.07
C SER A 755 -44.10 12.74 -43.26
N ARG A 756 -44.78 13.85 -42.95
CA ARG A 756 -45.45 14.69 -43.93
C ARG A 756 -45.03 16.15 -43.82
N LEU A 757 -44.69 16.76 -44.94
CA LEU A 757 -44.48 18.20 -45.08
C LEU A 757 -45.60 18.77 -45.94
N ILE A 758 -46.42 19.66 -45.39
CA ILE A 758 -47.46 20.38 -46.13
C ILE A 758 -46.93 21.77 -46.48
N VAL A 759 -46.98 22.14 -47.76
CA VAL A 759 -46.51 23.43 -48.26
C VAL A 759 -47.61 24.17 -49.02
N GLY A 760 -47.66 25.49 -48.80
CA GLY A 760 -48.53 26.41 -49.50
C GLY A 760 -47.77 27.66 -49.96
N GLY A 761 -48.51 28.69 -50.39
CA GLY A 761 -47.93 29.97 -50.80
C GLY A 761 -47.58 30.03 -52.30
N THR A 762 -46.70 30.96 -52.66
CA THR A 762 -46.42 31.32 -54.07
C THR A 762 -45.00 30.94 -54.46
N GLY A 763 -44.73 30.82 -55.76
CA GLY A 763 -43.38 30.51 -56.26
C GLY A 763 -42.98 29.05 -56.12
N THR A 764 -41.68 28.76 -56.06
CA THR A 764 -41.15 27.39 -56.02
C THR A 764 -41.26 26.78 -54.61
N GLN A 765 -41.98 25.66 -54.50
CA GLN A 765 -42.21 24.95 -53.24
C GLN A 765 -41.70 23.50 -53.28
N PRO A 766 -41.31 22.91 -52.12
CA PRO A 766 -41.09 23.58 -50.84
C PRO A 766 -40.01 24.66 -50.90
N ALA A 767 -40.05 25.64 -49.99
CA ALA A 767 -39.08 26.73 -49.94
C ALA A 767 -37.67 26.32 -49.43
N VAL A 768 -37.43 25.03 -49.20
CA VAL A 768 -36.12 24.43 -48.91
C VAL A 768 -35.35 24.20 -50.21
N GLY A 769 -34.29 24.98 -50.45
CA GLY A 769 -33.57 24.99 -51.73
C GLY A 769 -32.33 24.08 -51.80
N GLY A 770 -31.94 23.48 -50.68
CA GLY A 770 -30.76 22.61 -50.58
C GLY A 770 -31.01 21.18 -51.06
N THR A 771 -30.27 20.24 -50.46
CA THR A 771 -30.32 18.81 -50.79
C THR A 771 -31.51 18.10 -50.15
N TYR A 772 -32.03 17.07 -50.83
CA TYR A 772 -33.18 16.29 -50.39
C TYR A 772 -32.76 14.83 -50.11
N THR A 773 -33.13 14.31 -48.95
CA THR A 773 -33.01 12.89 -48.58
C THR A 773 -34.37 12.40 -48.10
N LEU A 774 -35.10 11.66 -48.96
CA LEU A 774 -36.50 11.28 -48.71
C LEU A 774 -36.65 9.75 -48.70
N SER A 775 -37.17 9.20 -47.60
CA SER A 775 -37.51 7.77 -47.50
C SER A 775 -38.84 7.46 -48.20
N ALA A 776 -39.03 6.21 -48.66
CA ALA A 776 -40.17 5.78 -49.48
C ALA A 776 -41.58 6.02 -48.86
N GLY A 777 -41.70 6.11 -47.53
CA GLY A 777 -42.97 6.36 -46.84
C GLY A 777 -43.35 7.84 -46.69
N THR A 778 -42.48 8.76 -47.10
CA THR A 778 -42.65 10.19 -46.80
C THR A 778 -43.55 10.87 -47.82
N THR A 779 -44.28 11.91 -47.39
CA THR A 779 -45.21 12.66 -48.26
C THR A 779 -44.93 14.16 -48.22
N ILE A 780 -44.79 14.76 -49.39
CA ILE A 780 -44.82 16.22 -49.53
C ILE A 780 -46.16 16.61 -50.17
N GLU A 781 -46.98 17.32 -49.41
CA GLU A 781 -48.31 17.77 -49.80
C GLU A 781 -48.26 19.24 -50.24
N PHE A 782 -48.76 19.52 -51.45
CA PHE A 782 -48.87 20.84 -52.02
C PHE A 782 -50.31 21.32 -51.90
N ALA A 783 -50.59 22.13 -50.88
CA ALA A 783 -51.92 22.56 -50.47
C ALA A 783 -52.27 24.01 -50.90
N ASN A 784 -51.56 24.59 -51.88
CA ASN A 784 -51.77 25.98 -52.28
C ASN A 784 -53.14 26.22 -52.94
N ASN A 785 -53.98 27.03 -52.28
CA ASN A 785 -55.26 27.51 -52.79
C ASN A 785 -55.28 29.02 -53.08
N ASN A 786 -54.12 29.70 -52.97
CA ASN A 786 -54.01 31.12 -53.26
C ASN A 786 -54.18 31.40 -54.76
N LEU A 787 -54.51 32.65 -55.11
CA LEU A 787 -54.69 33.10 -56.51
C LEU A 787 -53.44 32.94 -57.38
N THR A 788 -52.27 32.95 -56.75
CA THR A 788 -50.97 32.83 -57.41
C THR A 788 -50.44 31.41 -57.26
N THR A 789 -49.96 30.87 -58.39
CA THR A 789 -49.57 29.46 -58.52
C THR A 789 -48.29 29.14 -57.74
N ALA A 790 -48.29 27.99 -57.05
CA ALA A 790 -47.09 27.36 -56.53
C ALA A 790 -46.53 26.38 -57.57
N THR A 791 -45.22 26.37 -57.79
CA THR A 791 -44.55 25.41 -58.69
C THR A 791 -43.77 24.40 -57.88
N ILE A 792 -43.92 23.11 -58.18
CA ILE A 792 -43.14 22.05 -57.53
C ILE A 792 -41.65 22.22 -57.89
N ARG A 793 -40.78 22.18 -56.88
CA ARG A 793 -39.34 22.35 -57.03
C ARG A 793 -38.72 21.23 -57.87
N GLN A 794 -37.86 21.64 -58.79
CA GLN A 794 -36.91 20.77 -59.47
C GLN A 794 -35.52 20.95 -58.81
N GLY A 795 -34.71 19.90 -58.81
CA GLY A 795 -33.32 19.98 -58.36
C GLY A 795 -32.32 19.68 -59.47
N SER A 796 -31.08 20.10 -59.22
CA SER A 796 -29.90 19.63 -59.95
C SER A 796 -28.86 19.19 -58.91
N PRO A 797 -28.67 17.88 -58.66
CA PRO A 797 -29.31 16.73 -59.32
C PRO A 797 -30.82 16.63 -59.06
N VAL A 798 -31.51 15.87 -59.92
CA VAL A 798 -32.98 15.66 -59.86
C VAL A 798 -33.42 15.23 -58.47
N ILE A 799 -34.47 15.87 -57.95
CA ILE A 799 -35.07 15.47 -56.66
C ILE A 799 -35.91 14.21 -56.89
N GLN A 800 -35.61 13.17 -56.12
CA GLN A 800 -36.42 11.96 -56.04
C GLN A 800 -37.43 12.14 -54.91
N TYR A 801 -38.67 12.46 -55.28
CA TYR A 801 -39.77 12.54 -54.32
C TYR A 801 -40.30 11.13 -54.05
N ALA A 802 -40.59 10.81 -52.79
CA ALA A 802 -41.20 9.52 -52.45
C ALA A 802 -42.70 9.51 -52.75
N ASN A 803 -43.46 10.41 -52.12
CA ASN A 803 -44.87 10.63 -52.43
C ASN A 803 -45.14 12.14 -52.56
N VAL A 804 -45.80 12.51 -53.65
CA VAL A 804 -46.27 13.88 -53.90
C VAL A 804 -47.79 13.88 -53.87
N GLU A 805 -48.37 14.69 -52.99
CA GLU A 805 -49.80 14.90 -52.89
C GLU A 805 -50.13 16.32 -53.34
N ILE A 806 -51.07 16.48 -54.28
CA ILE A 806 -51.52 17.82 -54.73
C ILE A 806 -52.95 17.99 -54.23
N ALA A 807 -53.09 18.66 -53.09
CA ALA A 807 -54.38 18.95 -52.46
C ALA A 807 -54.90 20.37 -52.83
N GLY A 808 -54.01 21.27 -53.26
CA GLY A 808 -54.33 22.64 -53.62
C GLY A 808 -54.81 22.82 -55.06
N SER A 809 -55.69 23.79 -55.27
CA SER A 809 -56.26 24.15 -56.57
C SER A 809 -55.31 24.94 -57.49
N ASN A 810 -54.23 25.53 -56.96
CA ASN A 810 -53.29 26.38 -57.71
C ASN A 810 -51.83 25.90 -57.55
N VAL A 811 -51.58 24.65 -57.98
CA VAL A 811 -50.25 24.01 -57.98
C VAL A 811 -49.90 23.56 -59.40
N THR A 812 -48.69 23.85 -59.85
CA THR A 812 -48.15 23.38 -61.15
C THR A 812 -46.97 22.44 -60.94
N ALA A 813 -47.05 21.27 -61.58
CA ALA A 813 -45.95 20.32 -61.68
C ALA A 813 -45.25 20.48 -63.05
N PRO A 814 -43.93 20.70 -63.09
CA PRO A 814 -43.24 20.86 -64.36
C PRO A 814 -42.99 19.52 -65.09
N LEU A 815 -42.94 19.55 -66.43
CA LEU A 815 -42.91 18.39 -67.32
C LEU A 815 -41.60 17.56 -67.33
N SER A 816 -40.53 18.02 -66.67
CA SER A 816 -39.24 17.32 -66.54
C SER A 816 -38.55 17.69 -65.22
N GLY A 817 -37.59 16.90 -64.72
CA GLY A 817 -36.80 17.26 -63.53
C GLY A 817 -37.37 16.84 -62.16
N ILE A 818 -38.38 15.97 -62.14
CA ILE A 818 -38.93 15.29 -60.96
C ILE A 818 -39.00 13.79 -61.29
N THR A 819 -38.58 12.94 -60.35
CA THR A 819 -38.77 11.48 -60.42
C THR A 819 -39.51 11.02 -59.17
N LEU A 820 -40.55 10.19 -59.37
CA LEU A 820 -41.38 9.56 -58.34
C LEU A 820 -40.91 8.13 -58.08
#